data_AF-A0A2V7TLA2-F1
#
_entry.id   AF-A0A2V7TLA2-F1
#
_cell.length_a   1.000
_cell.length_b   1.000
_cell.length_c   1.000
_cell.angle_alpha   90.00
_cell.angle_beta   90.00
_cell.angle_gamma   90.00
#
_symmetry.space_group_name_H-M   'P 1'
#
loop_
_entity.id
_entity.type
_entity.pdbx_description
1 polymer ?
#
loop_
_entity_poly.entity_id
_entity_poly.type
_entity_poly.pdbx_seq_one_letter_code
_entity_poly.pdbx_strand_id
1 'polypeptide(L)'
;PSAAAILRAAGFPVELGNVPYDFRSTELLAKLDHQWAPNHSFVLRGNYSDTTNENIEPFGGITARSRGAVQLRKDWAIAASQTDILSPRWVNEARFQFAHQKQDINSLDPNCGGPCLTVTQGGPTLEVTGVANVGRQRFTPQPRTNDRYQVTETISFFGGGHSAKAGVDFNYIDYKDQSLPLSFGGRYIFSSLPAIPGLLPAPIRAIQAVALGLPAAYIQGYGNPGTGYGYKDLSLFVQDDWRITRKLTLKPGLRYQRQFWPSFHYDVSNVGGTRLAYDFPQDKNDIAPRLALAWDPKGDGKTSIHAAYGIFYDNNITGIAGITAGIDGRDHVRTLVLTFPASIAAWRAPGHKLPEPTTPYPSFVISIDPALQTPYAHQAALGFDRALGKDISFSANAVYVRGKHQIGSIDYNPTIPAVGPGRRPDDIGGRAGTSASVLQYTSFGETWYRGLTLSLNKRFTQGSQVMVSYTLSKAEDTSTDFQGASVVQDQGLGRNPADPYGLPLGFNALAEKGPATHDQRHRFVLSGVARLPWEFQLHAAGGGGPQRRRKRRRISPGPRPPQSGRPVDERRAKQRDDEGPVHRGRAPEPPLQDRAEVRARGHRGGVQPPRPRELQRDQQHLRAGRVPDRSAERRPGARDLRALRAGPSPAPGSTRPEDEFLGKVSGPDLPRPALLARVLARVAQAGPALLVGPPGAGKTTLLLETARALSARGWTPIYLDLMGAASSPERFAVAALDALPADSFGALLGRATQIRRLAEPGTDGAGAVQAVLSLWAALTDAGGHPVALLLDEPTEIRSLAYFAGLREAATALGSALRRRARGTLLASSYPTLARELWPGLEAVEVSPLTPAEIASALASLNLASHAAAVLRASFGWPRYARVLVERLAAGDGVEAAWAQEMAAGGRLESAARHTHEALLLRSRGYGMSKAVLAAVADEEGMNLTALVARLGRSSVKKRYYYVDGMVRCWVRLHGRGRPATEAELAAAARAAVSGEGAVVPAATAAEAEPVPARRDHLMEID
;
A
#
# COMPACT_ATOMS: atom_id res chain seq x y z
N PRO A 1 -9.30 7.14 -15.80
CA PRO A 1 -10.20 8.21 -16.29
C PRO A 1 -11.63 7.72 -16.58
N SER A 2 -11.85 6.83 -17.56
CA SER A 2 -13.19 6.32 -17.94
C SER A 2 -13.96 5.69 -16.77
N ALA A 3 -13.33 4.82 -15.98
CA ALA A 3 -13.94 4.27 -14.77
C ALA A 3 -14.36 5.36 -13.75
N ALA A 4 -13.55 6.41 -13.58
CA ALA A 4 -13.89 7.53 -12.70
C ALA A 4 -15.03 8.39 -13.25
N ALA A 5 -15.19 8.50 -14.58
CA ALA A 5 -16.35 9.15 -15.20
C ALA A 5 -17.64 8.35 -14.95
N ILE A 6 -17.60 7.02 -15.11
CA ILE A 6 -18.72 6.12 -14.77
C ILE A 6 -19.09 6.24 -13.29
N LEU A 7 -18.12 6.26 -12.39
CA LEU A 7 -18.35 6.38 -10.95
C LEU A 7 -18.96 7.75 -10.58
N ARG A 8 -18.43 8.85 -11.15
CA ARG A 8 -19.00 10.20 -10.98
C ARG A 8 -20.44 10.30 -11.51
N ALA A 9 -20.71 9.72 -12.68
CA ALA A 9 -22.06 9.67 -13.26
C ALA A 9 -23.03 8.82 -12.41
N ALA A 10 -22.51 7.83 -11.68
CA ALA A 10 -23.25 7.05 -10.68
C ALA A 10 -23.35 7.74 -9.30
N GLY A 11 -22.97 9.02 -9.15
CA GLY A 11 -23.05 9.76 -7.88
C GLY A 11 -21.86 9.58 -6.93
N PHE A 12 -20.79 8.91 -7.36
CA PHE A 12 -19.60 8.68 -6.56
C PHE A 12 -18.44 9.57 -7.03
N PRO A 13 -18.18 10.71 -6.39
CA PRO A 13 -17.04 11.55 -6.73
C PRO A 13 -15.72 10.81 -6.52
N VAL A 14 -14.82 10.93 -7.50
CA VAL A 14 -13.50 10.28 -7.51
C VAL A 14 -12.45 11.31 -7.89
N GLU A 15 -11.55 11.60 -6.96
CA GLU A 15 -10.34 12.41 -7.18
C GLU A 15 -9.31 11.60 -8.00
N LEU A 16 -8.45 12.30 -8.77
CA LEU A 16 -7.45 11.67 -9.63
C LEU A 16 -6.13 12.44 -9.55
N GLY A 17 -5.02 11.71 -9.38
CA GLY A 17 -3.69 12.29 -9.20
C GLY A 17 -3.21 12.16 -7.75
N ASN A 18 -2.46 13.14 -7.28
CA ASN A 18 -2.09 13.24 -5.87
C ASN A 18 -3.31 13.67 -5.05
N VAL A 19 -3.57 12.97 -3.95
CA VAL A 19 -4.58 13.36 -2.96
C VAL A 19 -3.85 13.71 -1.67
N PRO A 20 -3.81 14.99 -1.25
CA PRO A 20 -3.23 15.35 0.03
C PRO A 20 -4.13 14.87 1.19
N TYR A 21 -3.51 14.68 2.35
CA TYR A 21 -4.17 14.39 3.61
C TYR A 21 -3.56 15.27 4.70
N ASP A 22 -4.37 15.66 5.68
CA ASP A 22 -3.93 16.43 6.84
C ASP A 22 -3.46 15.52 7.99
N PHE A 23 -2.36 15.91 8.63
CA PHE A 23 -1.92 15.35 9.91
C PHE A 23 -1.39 16.47 10.79
N ARG A 24 -2.05 16.71 11.93
CA ARG A 24 -1.67 17.71 12.94
C ARG A 24 -1.73 17.06 14.31
N SER A 25 -0.68 17.22 15.12
CA SER A 25 -0.67 16.80 16.53
C SER A 25 -0.10 17.92 17.39
N THR A 26 -0.81 18.26 18.47
CA THR A 26 -0.33 19.15 19.53
C THR A 26 -0.15 18.30 20.78
N GLU A 27 1.08 18.20 21.27
CA GLU A 27 1.42 17.41 22.46
C GLU A 27 2.03 18.30 23.54
N LEU A 28 1.51 18.19 24.76
CA LEU A 28 1.96 18.94 25.93
C LEU A 28 2.26 17.95 27.07
N LEU A 29 3.40 18.14 27.72
CA LEU A 29 3.81 17.36 28.89
C LEU A 29 4.26 18.29 30.01
N ALA A 30 3.69 18.09 31.19
CA ALA A 30 4.10 18.74 32.43
C ALA A 30 4.58 17.68 33.43
N LYS A 31 5.64 18.00 34.19
CA LYS A 31 6.19 17.12 35.22
C LYS A 31 6.65 17.95 36.41
N LEU A 32 6.24 17.54 37.60
CA LEU A 32 6.68 18.07 38.87
C LEU A 32 7.28 16.92 39.66
N ASP A 33 8.56 17.04 40.02
CA ASP A 33 9.22 16.17 41.01
C ASP A 33 9.35 16.96 42.31
N HIS A 34 9.03 16.35 43.45
CA HIS A 34 9.19 16.94 44.76
C HIS A 34 9.73 15.91 45.75
N GLN A 35 10.66 16.32 46.62
CA GLN A 35 11.25 15.45 47.63
C GLN A 35 10.95 16.02 49.02
N TRP A 36 9.84 15.55 49.62
CA TRP A 36 9.35 16.02 50.93
C TRP A 36 10.36 15.74 52.06
N ALA A 37 11.15 14.67 51.92
CA ALA A 37 12.25 14.31 52.81
C ALA A 37 13.29 13.46 52.04
N PRO A 38 14.53 13.27 52.54
CA PRO A 38 15.57 12.51 51.85
C PRO A 38 15.16 11.08 51.43
N ASN A 39 14.21 10.49 52.14
CA ASN A 39 13.69 9.14 51.92
C ASN A 39 12.27 9.09 51.27
N HIS A 40 11.66 10.24 50.94
CA HIS A 40 10.29 10.34 50.42
C HIS A 40 10.25 11.24 49.18
N SER A 41 10.03 10.65 47.99
CA SER A 41 9.90 11.40 46.74
C SER A 41 8.55 11.19 46.06
N PHE A 42 7.99 12.29 45.58
CA PHE A 42 6.72 12.38 44.87
C PHE A 42 6.96 12.89 43.45
N VAL A 43 6.24 12.33 42.48
CA VAL A 43 6.26 12.81 41.09
C VAL A 43 4.83 12.89 40.58
N LEU A 44 4.44 14.06 40.07
CA LEU A 44 3.20 14.29 39.34
C LEU A 44 3.53 14.53 37.86
N ARG A 45 2.76 13.92 36.96
CA ARG A 45 2.89 14.07 35.51
C ARG A 45 1.51 14.34 34.91
N GLY A 46 1.44 15.34 34.05
CA GLY A 46 0.29 15.60 33.18
C GLY A 46 0.72 15.47 31.73
N ASN A 47 -0.09 14.80 30.91
CA ASN A 47 0.09 14.81 29.46
C ASN A 47 -1.24 15.11 28.75
N TYR A 48 -1.15 15.82 27.63
CA TYR A 48 -2.27 16.17 26.76
C TYR A 48 -1.84 16.00 25.30
N SER A 49 -2.72 15.44 24.48
CA SER A 49 -2.53 15.29 23.03
C SER A 49 -3.84 15.61 22.32
N ASP A 50 -3.77 16.48 21.31
CA ASP A 50 -4.86 16.75 20.37
C ASP A 50 -4.36 16.45 18.95
N THR A 51 -4.88 15.39 18.33
CA THR A 51 -4.42 14.88 17.03
C THR A 51 -5.56 14.83 16.03
N THR A 52 -5.33 15.43 14.85
CA THR A 52 -6.13 15.25 13.63
C THR A 52 -5.32 14.42 12.63
N ASN A 53 -5.88 13.34 12.11
CA ASN A 53 -5.22 12.44 11.17
C ASN A 53 -6.21 11.94 10.10
N GLU A 54 -6.11 12.46 8.88
CA GLU A 54 -6.91 12.02 7.72
C GLU A 54 -6.44 10.70 7.08
N ASN A 55 -5.30 10.16 7.50
CA ASN A 55 -4.70 8.94 6.97
C ASN A 55 -4.77 7.77 7.98
N ILE A 56 -5.76 7.78 8.88
CA ILE A 56 -6.05 6.64 9.78
C ILE A 56 -6.59 5.44 8.99
N GLU A 57 -7.31 5.70 7.90
CA GLU A 57 -7.87 4.72 6.96
C GLU A 57 -7.25 4.96 5.58
N PRO A 58 -6.12 4.30 5.24
CA PRO A 58 -5.26 4.73 4.16
C PRO A 58 -5.89 4.56 2.77
N PHE A 59 -5.99 5.67 2.05
CA PHE A 59 -6.47 5.74 0.68
C PHE A 59 -5.33 5.94 -0.34
N GLY A 60 -5.65 5.82 -1.62
CA GLY A 60 -4.70 5.85 -2.73
C GLY A 60 -4.81 4.63 -3.66
N GLY A 61 -4.16 4.71 -4.81
CA GLY A 61 -4.18 3.65 -5.83
C GLY A 61 -5.58 3.45 -6.42
N ILE A 62 -6.29 2.43 -5.94
CA ILE A 62 -7.69 2.14 -6.33
C ILE A 62 -8.72 2.55 -5.27
N THR A 63 -8.29 3.02 -4.09
CA THR A 63 -9.18 3.47 -3.02
C THR A 63 -9.23 5.00 -3.00
N ALA A 64 -10.40 5.61 -3.19
CA ALA A 64 -10.55 7.07 -3.25
C ALA A 64 -10.61 7.72 -1.85
N ARG A 65 -10.39 9.04 -1.77
CA ARG A 65 -10.44 9.83 -0.51
C ARG A 65 -11.72 9.62 0.28
N SER A 66 -12.86 9.48 -0.40
CA SER A 66 -14.17 9.23 0.23
C SER A 66 -14.21 7.97 1.12
N ARG A 67 -13.38 6.97 0.77
CA ARG A 67 -13.23 5.72 1.52
C ARG A 67 -12.28 5.85 2.71
N GLY A 68 -11.51 6.94 2.78
CA GLY A 68 -10.78 7.32 3.97
C GLY A 68 -11.70 7.83 5.08
N ALA A 69 -11.09 8.08 6.23
CA ALA A 69 -11.72 8.68 7.38
C ALA A 69 -10.72 9.62 8.06
N VAL A 70 -11.23 10.63 8.76
CA VAL A 70 -10.43 11.46 9.67
C VAL A 70 -10.61 10.95 11.09
N GLN A 71 -9.49 10.68 11.76
CA GLN A 71 -9.44 10.54 13.21
C GLN A 71 -9.24 11.92 13.83
N LEU A 72 -10.15 12.30 14.73
CA LEU A 72 -9.96 13.36 15.70
C LEU A 72 -9.76 12.68 17.05
N ARG A 73 -8.64 12.93 17.75
CA ARG A 73 -8.33 12.27 19.03
C ARG A 73 -7.81 13.25 20.06
N LYS A 74 -8.44 13.28 21.23
CA LYS A 74 -8.04 14.09 22.38
C LYS A 74 -7.80 13.17 23.56
N ASP A 75 -6.54 12.99 23.91
CA ASP A 75 -6.09 12.19 25.03
C ASP A 75 -5.55 13.11 26.13
N TRP A 76 -5.90 12.87 27.39
CA TRP A 76 -5.20 13.48 28.52
C TRP A 76 -5.08 12.52 29.70
N ALA A 77 -4.00 12.63 30.46
CA ALA A 77 -3.79 11.82 31.65
C ALA A 77 -3.07 12.59 32.74
N ILE A 78 -3.36 12.22 33.99
CA ILE A 78 -2.67 12.67 35.18
C ILE A 78 -2.19 11.42 35.92
N ALA A 79 -0.89 11.31 36.14
CA ALA A 79 -0.26 10.21 36.85
C ALA A 79 0.55 10.74 38.04
N ALA A 80 0.33 10.16 39.21
CA ALA A 80 1.05 10.44 40.45
C ALA A 80 1.81 9.19 40.90
N SER A 81 3.04 9.36 41.37
CA SER A 81 3.83 8.27 41.95
C SER A 81 4.56 8.74 43.20
N GLN A 82 4.41 8.00 44.29
CA GLN A 82 5.16 8.15 45.54
C GLN A 82 6.20 7.03 45.64
N THR A 83 7.40 7.35 46.11
CA THR A 83 8.45 6.36 46.42
C THR A 83 9.00 6.62 47.83
N ASP A 84 8.92 5.60 48.67
CA ASP A 84 9.23 5.68 50.10
C ASP A 84 10.33 4.68 50.46
N ILE A 85 11.49 5.19 50.88
CA ILE A 85 12.57 4.38 51.45
C ILE A 85 12.27 4.21 52.94
N LEU A 86 11.42 3.22 53.24
CA LEU A 86 11.00 2.86 54.59
C LEU A 86 12.18 2.38 55.47
N SER A 87 13.20 1.78 54.84
CA SER A 87 14.48 1.47 55.46
C SER A 87 15.54 1.20 54.38
N PRO A 88 16.84 1.07 54.73
CA PRO A 88 17.87 0.60 53.79
C PRO A 88 17.64 -0.79 53.17
N ARG A 89 16.61 -1.53 53.62
CA ARG A 89 16.19 -2.83 53.07
C ARG A 89 14.82 -2.83 52.41
N TRP A 90 14.01 -1.79 52.58
CA TRP A 90 12.61 -1.76 52.16
C TRP A 90 12.30 -0.45 51.44
N VAL A 91 11.89 -0.57 50.18
CA VAL A 91 11.43 0.56 49.34
C VAL A 91 10.03 0.25 48.84
N ASN A 92 9.10 1.15 49.09
CA ASN A 92 7.76 1.10 48.52
C ASN A 92 7.64 2.04 47.33
N GLU A 93 6.86 1.65 46.32
CA GLU A 93 6.47 2.53 45.22
C GLU A 93 4.96 2.39 44.95
N ALA A 94 4.23 3.47 45.20
CA ALA A 94 2.80 3.58 44.97
C ALA A 94 2.54 4.45 43.75
N ARG A 95 1.65 4.04 42.84
CA ARG A 95 1.30 4.78 41.63
C ARG A 95 -0.21 4.82 41.40
N PHE A 96 -0.71 6.00 41.03
CA PHE A 96 -2.06 6.23 40.55
C PHE A 96 -2.02 6.88 39.17
N GLN A 97 -2.93 6.48 38.28
CA GLN A 97 -3.16 7.15 37.01
C GLN A 97 -4.66 7.28 36.76
N PHE A 98 -5.09 8.50 36.42
CA PHE A 98 -6.30 8.74 35.66
C PHE A 98 -5.91 9.07 34.21
N ALA A 99 -6.62 8.49 33.24
CA ALA A 99 -6.53 8.89 31.84
C ALA A 99 -7.92 8.95 31.21
N HIS A 100 -8.12 9.93 30.34
CA HIS A 100 -9.31 10.09 29.53
C HIS A 100 -8.89 10.15 28.05
N GLN A 101 -9.62 9.43 27.22
CA GLN A 101 -9.48 9.44 25.77
C GLN A 101 -10.84 9.68 25.14
N LYS A 102 -10.93 10.68 24.26
CA LYS A 102 -12.00 10.79 23.27
C LYS A 102 -11.41 10.68 21.87
N GLN A 103 -11.96 9.76 21.08
CA GLN A 103 -11.58 9.56 19.68
C GLN A 103 -12.84 9.51 18.81
N ASP A 104 -12.90 10.27 17.73
CA ASP A 104 -13.96 10.21 16.73
C ASP A 104 -13.33 9.88 15.36
N ILE A 105 -13.72 8.77 14.71
CA ILE A 105 -13.29 8.42 13.34
C ILE A 105 -14.47 8.60 12.37
N ASN A 106 -14.39 9.62 11.51
CA ASN A 106 -15.51 10.08 10.65
C ASN A 106 -15.16 9.96 9.16
N SER A 107 -16.07 9.48 8.31
CA SER A 107 -15.78 9.28 6.88
C SER A 107 -15.46 10.61 6.17
N LEU A 108 -14.52 10.57 5.23
CA LEU A 108 -14.22 11.68 4.33
C LEU A 108 -15.10 11.68 3.05
N ASP A 109 -16.33 11.18 3.13
CA ASP A 109 -17.26 11.16 1.99
C ASP A 109 -17.80 12.57 1.72
N PRO A 110 -17.46 13.22 0.58
CA PRO A 110 -17.85 14.61 0.31
C PRO A 110 -19.37 14.81 0.22
N ASN A 111 -20.17 13.75 0.08
CA ASN A 111 -21.63 13.79 0.21
C ASN A 111 -22.12 14.25 1.59
N CYS A 112 -21.24 14.35 2.59
CA CYS A 112 -21.53 14.87 3.93
C CYS A 112 -21.25 16.38 4.08
N GLY A 113 -20.70 17.06 3.06
CA GLY A 113 -20.30 18.48 3.17
C GLY A 113 -19.10 18.74 4.09
N GLY A 114 -18.41 17.68 4.50
CA GLY A 114 -17.39 17.64 5.55
C GLY A 114 -17.23 16.19 6.04
N PRO A 115 -16.59 15.94 7.19
CA PRO A 115 -16.58 14.62 7.79
C PRO A 115 -17.99 14.15 8.18
N CYS A 116 -18.35 12.90 7.86
CA CYS A 116 -19.66 12.34 8.22
C CYS A 116 -19.73 12.06 9.73
N LEU A 117 -20.53 12.82 10.46
CA LEU A 117 -20.65 12.78 11.92
C LEU A 117 -21.76 11.83 12.43
N THR A 118 -22.72 11.43 11.57
CA THR A 118 -23.81 10.52 11.95
C THR A 118 -23.84 9.25 11.11
N VAL A 119 -24.48 8.21 11.63
CA VAL A 119 -24.64 6.93 10.92
C VAL A 119 -25.51 7.03 9.65
N THR A 120 -26.35 8.07 9.53
CA THR A 120 -27.28 8.27 8.40
C THR A 120 -26.69 9.09 7.24
N GLN A 121 -25.75 9.99 7.52
CA GLN A 121 -25.11 10.89 6.55
C GLN A 121 -24.31 10.16 5.45
N GLY A 122 -24.11 10.81 4.30
CA GLY A 122 -23.29 10.31 3.20
C GLY A 122 -23.92 9.18 2.39
N GLY A 123 -23.23 8.79 1.33
CA GLY A 123 -23.65 7.72 0.42
C GLY A 123 -23.29 6.31 0.93
N PRO A 124 -23.51 5.27 0.11
CA PRO A 124 -23.05 3.93 0.39
C PRO A 124 -21.56 3.77 0.13
N THR A 125 -20.99 2.69 0.66
CA THR A 125 -19.72 2.14 0.19
C THR A 125 -19.92 1.47 -1.17
N LEU A 126 -19.01 1.68 -2.12
CA LEU A 126 -19.03 1.06 -3.44
C LEU A 126 -17.69 0.35 -3.72
N GLU A 127 -17.73 -0.99 -3.71
CA GLU A 127 -16.58 -1.86 -3.94
C GLU A 127 -16.67 -2.48 -5.36
N VAL A 128 -15.90 -1.95 -6.31
CA VAL A 128 -15.87 -2.40 -7.71
C VAL A 128 -14.65 -3.28 -7.93
N THR A 129 -14.89 -4.58 -7.98
CA THR A 129 -13.88 -5.65 -7.96
C THR A 129 -12.77 -5.41 -8.99
N GLY A 130 -11.54 -5.18 -8.51
CA GLY A 130 -10.36 -4.96 -9.36
C GLY A 130 -10.30 -3.61 -10.08
N VAL A 131 -11.19 -2.66 -9.75
CA VAL A 131 -11.26 -1.35 -10.41
C VAL A 131 -11.14 -0.18 -9.43
N ALA A 132 -12.02 -0.10 -8.42
CA ALA A 132 -12.06 1.01 -7.47
C ALA A 132 -12.84 0.69 -6.19
N ASN A 133 -12.47 1.33 -5.09
CA ASN A 133 -13.29 1.45 -3.87
C ASN A 133 -13.62 2.94 -3.66
N VAL A 134 -14.91 3.29 -3.62
CA VAL A 134 -15.38 4.70 -3.55
C VAL A 134 -16.64 4.81 -2.66
N GLY A 135 -17.13 6.03 -2.42
CA GLY A 135 -18.17 6.29 -1.42
C GLY A 135 -17.66 6.17 0.03
N ARG A 136 -18.58 6.18 1.00
CA ARG A 136 -18.33 6.22 2.46
C ARG A 136 -17.54 5.03 3.01
N GLN A 137 -16.77 5.23 4.09
CA GLN A 137 -16.21 4.13 4.88
C GLN A 137 -17.30 3.41 5.67
N ARG A 138 -17.52 2.14 5.34
CA ARG A 138 -18.60 1.28 5.85
C ARG A 138 -18.68 1.16 7.37
N PHE A 139 -17.59 1.45 8.07
CA PHE A 139 -17.44 1.32 9.52
C PHE A 139 -17.52 2.65 10.30
N THR A 140 -17.96 3.76 9.69
CA THR A 140 -17.95 5.10 10.34
C THR A 140 -19.36 5.68 10.52
N PRO A 141 -19.59 6.64 11.43
CA PRO A 141 -18.64 7.18 12.42
C PRO A 141 -18.28 6.17 13.53
N GLN A 142 -17.08 6.28 14.10
CA GLN A 142 -16.66 5.56 15.30
C GLN A 142 -16.28 6.58 16.39
N PRO A 143 -17.24 7.08 17.18
CA PRO A 143 -16.91 7.59 18.50
C PRO A 143 -16.29 6.48 19.35
N ARG A 144 -15.38 6.87 20.23
CA ARG A 144 -14.83 6.06 21.33
C ARG A 144 -14.36 6.99 22.45
N THR A 145 -15.18 7.12 23.48
CA THR A 145 -14.85 7.83 24.72
C THR A 145 -14.60 6.81 25.83
N ASN A 146 -13.43 6.86 26.46
CA ASN A 146 -13.10 6.02 27.60
C ASN A 146 -12.34 6.76 28.71
N ASP A 147 -12.65 6.39 29.94
CA ASP A 147 -11.89 6.73 31.13
C ASP A 147 -11.14 5.49 31.63
N ARG A 148 -9.94 5.68 32.16
CA ARG A 148 -9.10 4.64 32.77
C ARG A 148 -8.59 5.09 34.13
N TYR A 149 -8.76 4.22 35.11
CA TYR A 149 -8.28 4.37 36.48
C TYR A 149 -7.33 3.21 36.77
N GLN A 150 -6.07 3.49 37.08
CA GLN A 150 -5.09 2.47 37.45
C GLN A 150 -4.43 2.79 38.79
N VAL A 151 -4.31 1.76 39.62
CA VAL A 151 -3.56 1.77 40.89
C VAL A 151 -2.54 0.64 40.83
N THR A 152 -1.27 0.95 41.02
CA THR A 152 -0.18 -0.02 41.05
C THR A 152 0.66 0.18 42.30
N GLU A 153 0.81 -0.86 43.11
CA GLU A 153 1.65 -0.88 44.31
C GLU A 153 2.82 -1.85 44.09
N THR A 154 4.04 -1.49 44.50
CA THR A 154 5.19 -2.40 44.46
C THR A 154 6.13 -2.18 45.64
N ILE A 155 6.16 -3.17 46.54
CA ILE A 155 7.14 -3.23 47.63
C ILE A 155 8.37 -4.03 47.20
N SER A 156 9.56 -3.49 47.51
CA SER A 156 10.87 -4.08 47.18
C SER A 156 11.68 -4.33 48.45
N PHE A 157 12.22 -5.53 48.60
CA PHE A 157 13.09 -5.96 49.70
C PHE A 157 14.51 -6.25 49.23
N PHE A 158 15.50 -5.81 50.00
CA PHE A 158 16.93 -6.05 49.73
C PHE A 158 17.64 -6.58 50.99
N GLY A 159 18.11 -7.82 50.97
CA GLY A 159 18.80 -8.41 52.12
C GLY A 159 19.17 -9.88 51.95
N GLY A 160 20.21 -10.34 52.63
CA GLY A 160 20.58 -11.77 52.67
C GLY A 160 21.00 -12.40 51.33
N GLY A 161 21.26 -11.60 50.29
CA GLY A 161 21.46 -12.08 48.92
C GLY A 161 20.19 -12.10 48.06
N HIS A 162 19.03 -11.83 48.66
CA HIS A 162 17.74 -11.66 48.00
C HIS A 162 17.53 -10.19 47.58
N SER A 163 16.67 -10.01 46.58
CA SER A 163 16.26 -8.73 46.00
C SER A 163 14.82 -8.86 45.52
N ALA A 164 13.93 -9.16 46.48
CA ALA A 164 12.54 -9.54 46.22
C ALA A 164 11.66 -8.34 45.89
N LYS A 165 10.61 -8.58 45.11
CA LYS A 165 9.54 -7.63 44.85
C LYS A 165 8.19 -8.33 44.88
N ALA A 166 7.21 -7.68 45.48
CA ALA A 166 5.80 -8.07 45.41
C ALA A 166 4.95 -6.84 45.07
N GLY A 167 3.79 -7.05 44.48
CA GLY A 167 2.91 -5.94 44.11
C GLY A 167 1.55 -6.35 43.57
N VAL A 168 0.67 -5.36 43.51
CA VAL A 168 -0.66 -5.42 42.92
C VAL A 168 -0.78 -4.36 41.84
N ASP A 169 -1.49 -4.69 40.77
CA ASP A 169 -1.82 -3.81 39.67
C ASP A 169 -3.31 -3.98 39.37
N PHE A 170 -4.10 -2.93 39.65
CA PHE A 170 -5.54 -2.89 39.44
C PHE A 170 -5.88 -1.80 38.44
N ASN A 171 -6.66 -2.15 37.42
CA ASN A 171 -7.02 -1.28 36.32
C ASN A 171 -8.52 -1.39 36.04
N TYR A 172 -9.23 -0.26 35.98
CA TYR A 172 -10.62 -0.16 35.54
C TYR A 172 -10.68 0.73 34.30
N ILE A 173 -11.28 0.21 33.22
CA ILE A 173 -11.54 0.99 32.01
C ILE A 173 -13.04 1.01 31.75
N ASP A 174 -13.57 2.21 31.53
CA ASP A 174 -14.98 2.51 31.32
C ASP A 174 -15.18 3.09 29.91
N TYR A 175 -15.69 2.29 28.97
CA TYR A 175 -16.08 2.76 27.64
C TYR A 175 -17.50 3.32 27.70
N LYS A 176 -17.59 4.63 27.96
CA LYS A 176 -18.84 5.38 28.12
C LYS A 176 -19.66 5.48 26.82
N ASP A 177 -18.95 5.56 25.71
CA ASP A 177 -19.49 5.66 24.35
C ASP A 177 -18.50 4.99 23.41
N GLN A 178 -18.95 4.00 22.63
CA GLN A 178 -18.23 3.55 21.44
C GLN A 178 -19.23 3.10 20.37
N SER A 179 -18.81 3.10 19.11
CA SER A 179 -19.63 2.54 18.04
C SER A 179 -18.82 1.88 16.93
N LEU A 180 -19.33 0.77 16.39
CA LEU A 180 -18.88 0.20 15.12
C LEU A 180 -20.09 -0.06 14.19
N PRO A 181 -20.56 0.95 13.45
CA PRO A 181 -21.64 0.78 12.48
C PRO A 181 -21.23 -0.21 11.37
N LEU A 182 -22.09 -1.18 11.03
CA LEU A 182 -21.82 -2.11 9.92
C LEU A 182 -22.59 -1.73 8.66
N SER A 183 -21.96 -0.99 7.74
CA SER A 183 -22.54 -0.63 6.43
C SER A 183 -23.88 0.16 6.51
N PHE A 184 -24.02 1.06 7.48
CA PHE A 184 -25.21 1.92 7.64
C PHE A 184 -25.43 2.90 6.47
N GLY A 185 -24.39 3.24 5.73
CA GLY A 185 -24.53 3.95 4.45
C GLY A 185 -25.12 3.09 3.32
N GLY A 186 -25.22 1.77 3.52
CA GLY A 186 -25.26 0.79 2.44
C GLY A 186 -23.85 0.41 1.95
N ARG A 187 -23.71 -0.78 1.37
CA ARG A 187 -22.48 -1.30 0.75
C ARG A 187 -22.85 -2.11 -0.48
N TYR A 188 -22.40 -1.65 -1.65
CA TYR A 188 -22.53 -2.35 -2.93
C TYR A 188 -21.25 -3.07 -3.29
N ILE A 189 -21.39 -4.31 -3.77
CA ILE A 189 -20.32 -5.08 -4.40
C ILE A 189 -20.65 -5.22 -5.89
N PHE A 190 -19.78 -4.68 -6.74
CA PHE A 190 -19.84 -4.90 -8.18
C PHE A 190 -18.70 -5.82 -8.60
N SER A 191 -19.05 -6.92 -9.26
CA SER A 191 -18.12 -7.91 -9.83
C SER A 191 -18.45 -8.12 -11.31
N SER A 192 -17.66 -8.92 -12.02
CA SER A 192 -18.02 -9.34 -13.37
C SER A 192 -19.23 -10.27 -13.33
N LEU A 193 -20.32 -9.90 -14.01
CA LEU A 193 -21.50 -10.75 -14.15
C LEU A 193 -21.37 -11.64 -15.40
N PRO A 194 -21.83 -12.90 -15.35
CA PRO A 194 -21.89 -13.78 -16.52
C PRO A 194 -22.95 -13.28 -17.52
N ALA A 195 -23.02 -13.92 -18.69
CA ALA A 195 -24.23 -13.82 -19.51
C ALA A 195 -25.41 -14.45 -18.77
N ILE A 196 -26.59 -13.82 -18.85
CA ILE A 196 -27.82 -14.24 -18.19
C ILE A 196 -28.91 -14.26 -19.27
N PRO A 197 -29.45 -15.43 -19.67
CA PRO A 197 -30.49 -15.52 -20.69
C PRO A 197 -31.67 -14.59 -20.39
N GLY A 198 -32.07 -13.81 -21.39
CA GLY A 198 -33.17 -12.82 -21.27
C GLY A 198 -32.81 -11.50 -20.57
N LEU A 199 -31.60 -11.32 -20.03
CA LEU A 199 -31.23 -10.10 -19.28
C LEU A 199 -29.83 -9.54 -19.63
N LEU A 200 -28.83 -10.39 -19.84
CA LEU A 200 -27.47 -10.02 -20.24
C LEU A 200 -26.99 -10.95 -21.37
N PRO A 201 -26.97 -10.52 -22.64
CA PRO A 201 -26.61 -11.39 -23.77
C PRO A 201 -25.12 -11.77 -23.82
N ALA A 202 -24.28 -11.08 -23.05
CA ALA A 202 -22.84 -11.32 -22.94
C ALA A 202 -22.37 -11.04 -21.49
N PRO A 203 -21.26 -11.66 -21.02
CA PRO A 203 -20.70 -11.35 -19.72
C PRO A 203 -20.13 -9.92 -19.68
N ILE A 204 -20.32 -9.24 -18.56
CA ILE A 204 -19.91 -7.83 -18.37
C ILE A 204 -18.89 -7.68 -17.24
N ARG A 205 -17.98 -6.71 -17.37
CA ARG A 205 -16.98 -6.38 -16.33
C ARG A 205 -17.61 -5.59 -15.19
N ALA A 206 -17.00 -5.62 -14.00
CA ALA A 206 -17.50 -4.92 -12.81
C ALA A 206 -17.86 -3.44 -13.04
N ILE A 207 -17.03 -2.69 -13.80
CA ILE A 207 -17.31 -1.27 -14.11
C ILE A 207 -18.44 -1.08 -15.13
N GLN A 208 -18.71 -2.06 -16.00
CA GLN A 208 -19.87 -2.05 -16.89
C GLN A 208 -21.15 -2.37 -16.11
N ALA A 209 -21.07 -3.25 -15.11
CA ALA A 209 -22.16 -3.52 -14.19
C ALA A 209 -22.53 -2.26 -13.39
N VAL A 210 -21.57 -1.42 -12.96
CA VAL A 210 -21.84 -0.10 -12.38
C VAL A 210 -22.60 0.81 -13.36
N ALA A 211 -22.12 0.93 -14.60
CA ALA A 211 -22.76 1.77 -15.62
C ALA A 211 -24.20 1.34 -15.96
N LEU A 212 -24.55 0.07 -15.75
CA LEU A 212 -25.89 -0.48 -15.95
C LEU A 212 -26.74 -0.56 -14.67
N GLY A 213 -26.19 -0.18 -13.51
CA GLY A 213 -26.88 -0.28 -12.21
C GLY A 213 -27.18 -1.71 -11.77
N LEU A 214 -26.26 -2.64 -12.03
CA LEU A 214 -26.38 -4.08 -11.77
C LEU A 214 -25.40 -4.57 -10.68
N PRO A 215 -25.60 -4.22 -9.38
CA PRO A 215 -24.75 -4.70 -8.30
C PRO A 215 -24.87 -6.20 -8.10
N ALA A 216 -23.74 -6.90 -7.91
CA ALA A 216 -23.73 -8.33 -7.63
C ALA A 216 -24.28 -8.65 -6.22
N ALA A 217 -24.04 -7.75 -5.26
CA ALA A 217 -24.67 -7.78 -3.94
C ALA A 217 -24.83 -6.36 -3.36
N TYR A 218 -25.79 -6.23 -2.46
CA TYR A 218 -26.04 -5.07 -1.61
C TYR A 218 -26.15 -5.50 -0.15
N ILE A 219 -25.61 -4.71 0.78
CA ILE A 219 -25.58 -4.96 2.22
C ILE A 219 -25.91 -3.64 2.93
N GLN A 220 -26.84 -3.62 3.88
CA GLN A 220 -27.19 -2.41 4.65
C GLN A 220 -27.37 -2.71 6.13
N GLY A 221 -26.78 -1.87 6.99
CA GLY A 221 -26.95 -1.90 8.44
C GLY A 221 -28.12 -1.03 8.93
N TYR A 222 -28.77 -1.49 9.99
CA TYR A 222 -29.89 -0.84 10.68
C TYR A 222 -29.79 -1.02 12.21
N GLY A 223 -30.64 -0.32 12.97
CA GLY A 223 -30.66 -0.36 14.44
C GLY A 223 -29.68 0.62 15.09
N ASN A 224 -29.26 0.33 16.33
CA ASN A 224 -28.32 1.18 17.08
C ASN A 224 -26.92 0.51 17.15
N PRO A 225 -25.86 1.13 16.60
CA PRO A 225 -24.49 0.61 16.70
C PRO A 225 -23.70 1.13 17.91
N GLY A 226 -24.30 1.93 18.80
CA GLY A 226 -23.62 2.43 20.00
C GLY A 226 -23.65 1.42 21.15
N THR A 227 -22.51 1.14 21.77
CA THR A 227 -22.38 0.26 22.95
C THR A 227 -21.48 0.86 24.02
N GLY A 228 -21.82 0.64 25.30
CA GLY A 228 -21.02 1.07 26.44
C GLY A 228 -20.76 -0.09 27.41
N TYR A 229 -19.56 -0.17 27.98
CA TYR A 229 -19.22 -1.17 29.00
C TYR A 229 -17.97 -0.78 29.79
N GLY A 230 -17.94 -1.16 31.07
CA GLY A 230 -16.75 -1.13 31.92
C GLY A 230 -16.22 -2.53 32.19
N TYR A 231 -14.89 -2.69 32.27
CA TYR A 231 -14.25 -3.95 32.63
C TYR A 231 -13.04 -3.70 33.55
N LYS A 232 -12.67 -4.70 34.36
CA LYS A 232 -11.57 -4.59 35.35
C LYS A 232 -10.47 -5.61 35.09
N ASP A 233 -9.22 -5.20 35.17
CA ASP A 233 -8.07 -6.10 35.27
C ASP A 233 -7.54 -6.08 36.71
N LEU A 234 -7.20 -7.26 37.24
CA LEU A 234 -6.40 -7.42 38.45
C LEU A 234 -5.16 -8.23 38.11
N SER A 235 -4.02 -7.84 38.66
CA SER A 235 -2.80 -8.64 38.66
C SER A 235 -2.10 -8.58 40.01
N LEU A 236 -1.62 -9.73 40.47
CA LEU A 236 -0.84 -9.89 41.70
C LEU A 236 0.48 -10.55 41.33
N PHE A 237 1.61 -10.09 41.85
CA PHE A 237 2.90 -10.73 41.58
C PHE A 237 3.84 -10.79 42.78
N VAL A 238 4.71 -11.79 42.76
CA VAL A 238 5.90 -11.91 43.62
C VAL A 238 7.06 -12.46 42.79
N GLN A 239 8.25 -11.93 42.99
CA GLN A 239 9.49 -12.37 42.34
C GLN A 239 10.71 -12.08 43.22
N ASP A 240 11.82 -12.79 42.99
CA ASP A 240 13.08 -12.55 43.70
C ASP A 240 14.30 -12.69 42.80
N ASP A 241 15.34 -11.92 43.11
CA ASP A 241 16.65 -11.90 42.46
C ASP A 241 17.68 -12.59 43.39
N TRP A 242 17.47 -13.88 43.66
CA TRP A 242 18.20 -14.66 44.66
C TRP A 242 19.64 -14.98 44.24
N ARG A 243 20.62 -14.27 44.82
CA ARG A 243 22.05 -14.50 44.61
C ARG A 243 22.57 -15.65 45.48
N ILE A 244 22.19 -16.88 45.11
CA ILE A 244 22.68 -18.13 45.73
C ILE A 244 24.21 -18.10 45.88
N THR A 245 24.96 -17.55 44.91
CA THR A 245 26.42 -17.41 45.03
C THR A 245 26.99 -16.16 44.33
N ARG A 246 28.29 -15.88 44.52
CA ARG A 246 29.08 -14.90 43.72
C ARG A 246 29.00 -15.14 42.21
N LYS A 247 28.62 -16.35 41.82
CA LYS A 247 28.60 -16.89 40.45
C LYS A 247 27.19 -17.19 39.95
N LEU A 248 26.18 -17.28 40.82
CA LEU A 248 24.89 -17.88 40.50
C LEU A 248 23.74 -17.07 41.11
N THR A 249 22.86 -16.58 40.24
CA THR A 249 21.60 -15.93 40.61
C THR A 249 20.45 -16.75 40.04
N LEU A 250 19.49 -17.11 40.89
CA LEU A 250 18.20 -17.67 40.49
C LEU A 250 17.14 -16.57 40.56
N LYS A 251 16.18 -16.60 39.65
CA LYS A 251 15.13 -15.59 39.49
C LYS A 251 13.75 -16.25 39.43
N PRO A 252 13.23 -16.79 40.54
CA PRO A 252 11.86 -17.28 40.60
C PRO A 252 10.87 -16.11 40.59
N GLY A 253 9.70 -16.32 39.98
CA GLY A 253 8.58 -15.38 40.03
C GLY A 253 7.26 -16.05 39.71
N LEU A 254 6.18 -15.47 40.24
CA LEU A 254 4.82 -15.90 40.03
C LEU A 254 3.95 -14.64 39.88
N ARG A 255 3.14 -14.60 38.82
CA ARG A 255 2.09 -13.58 38.65
C ARG A 255 0.75 -14.28 38.46
N TYR A 256 -0.28 -13.84 39.17
CA TYR A 256 -1.66 -14.15 38.86
C TYR A 256 -2.26 -12.96 38.12
N GLN A 257 -3.04 -13.22 37.08
CA GLN A 257 -3.82 -12.20 36.38
C GLN A 257 -5.28 -12.62 36.37
N ARG A 258 -6.20 -11.66 36.22
CA ARG A 258 -7.61 -11.94 35.93
C ARG A 258 -8.27 -10.71 35.32
N GLN A 259 -9.01 -10.93 34.25
CA GLN A 259 -9.96 -9.95 33.73
C GLN A 259 -11.37 -10.24 34.27
N PHE A 260 -12.12 -9.19 34.54
CA PHE A 260 -13.51 -9.24 34.97
C PHE A 260 -14.36 -8.53 33.91
N TRP A 261 -14.87 -9.33 32.98
CA TRP A 261 -15.80 -8.87 31.94
C TRP A 261 -17.22 -8.75 32.52
N PRO A 262 -18.01 -7.75 32.11
CA PRO A 262 -19.43 -7.71 32.46
C PRO A 262 -20.19 -8.83 31.73
N SER A 263 -21.36 -9.19 32.26
CA SER A 263 -22.21 -10.25 31.69
C SER A 263 -22.91 -9.78 30.41
N PHE A 264 -22.21 -9.83 29.27
CA PHE A 264 -22.87 -9.80 27.97
C PHE A 264 -23.56 -11.13 27.72
N HIS A 265 -24.84 -11.08 27.33
CA HIS A 265 -25.64 -12.23 26.96
C HIS A 265 -25.67 -12.38 25.43
N TYR A 266 -25.56 -13.62 24.94
CA TYR A 266 -25.57 -13.96 23.52
C TYR A 266 -26.71 -14.92 23.20
N ASP A 267 -27.46 -14.65 22.13
CA ASP A 267 -28.47 -15.56 21.54
C ASP A 267 -28.17 -15.71 20.05
N VAL A 268 -27.46 -16.78 19.69
CA VAL A 268 -27.04 -17.07 18.30
C VAL A 268 -27.88 -18.18 17.66
N SER A 269 -27.97 -18.18 16.33
CA SER A 269 -28.56 -19.32 15.62
C SER A 269 -27.73 -20.60 15.78
N ASN A 270 -28.42 -21.72 15.65
CA ASN A 270 -27.87 -23.06 15.76
C ASN A 270 -28.66 -24.00 14.82
N VAL A 271 -28.11 -25.21 14.61
CA VAL A 271 -28.49 -26.13 13.54
C VAL A 271 -29.99 -26.36 13.47
N GLY A 272 -30.53 -26.34 12.25
CA GLY A 272 -31.96 -26.52 11.97
C GLY A 272 -32.87 -25.33 12.33
N GLY A 273 -32.30 -24.17 12.70
CA GLY A 273 -33.05 -22.99 13.13
C GLY A 273 -33.30 -22.93 14.64
N THR A 274 -32.53 -23.69 15.42
CA THR A 274 -32.53 -23.61 16.89
C THR A 274 -31.72 -22.40 17.37
N ARG A 275 -31.72 -22.14 18.69
CA ARG A 275 -30.91 -21.08 19.32
C ARG A 275 -29.94 -21.65 20.34
N LEU A 276 -28.83 -20.95 20.55
CA LEU A 276 -27.84 -21.22 21.60
C LEU A 276 -27.64 -19.94 22.41
N ALA A 277 -27.99 -19.99 23.70
CA ALA A 277 -27.90 -18.86 24.63
C ALA A 277 -26.81 -19.07 25.69
N TYR A 278 -25.98 -18.05 25.94
CA TYR A 278 -24.86 -18.09 26.90
C TYR A 278 -24.33 -16.70 27.25
N ASP A 279 -23.58 -16.59 28.33
CA ASP A 279 -22.94 -15.34 28.78
C ASP A 279 -21.44 -15.29 28.42
N PHE A 280 -20.85 -14.09 28.48
CA PHE A 280 -19.41 -13.88 28.26
C PHE A 280 -18.55 -14.74 29.22
N PRO A 281 -17.64 -15.60 28.70
CA PRO A 281 -16.87 -16.52 29.53
C PRO A 281 -15.89 -15.82 30.47
N GLN A 282 -15.80 -16.33 31.70
CA GLN A 282 -14.99 -15.74 32.77
C GLN A 282 -13.79 -16.64 33.07
N ASP A 283 -12.68 -16.42 32.36
CA ASP A 283 -11.41 -17.08 32.71
C ASP A 283 -10.90 -16.58 34.08
N LYS A 284 -10.25 -17.49 34.80
CA LYS A 284 -9.90 -17.38 36.22
C LYS A 284 -8.57 -18.04 36.55
N ASN A 285 -7.95 -18.77 35.61
CA ASN A 285 -6.81 -19.65 35.89
C ASN A 285 -5.44 -19.10 35.42
N ASP A 286 -5.37 -17.80 35.07
CA ASP A 286 -4.19 -17.13 34.49
C ASP A 286 -2.99 -17.00 35.44
N ILE A 287 -2.39 -18.14 35.80
CA ILE A 287 -1.23 -18.28 36.68
C ILE A 287 0.03 -18.36 35.83
N ALA A 288 0.86 -17.32 35.92
CA ALA A 288 2.08 -17.12 35.15
C ALA A 288 3.34 -17.41 36.01
N PRO A 289 3.79 -18.67 36.15
CA PRO A 289 5.08 -18.99 36.75
C PRO A 289 6.22 -18.57 35.81
N ARG A 290 7.32 -18.12 36.40
CA ARG A 290 8.53 -17.64 35.72
C ARG A 290 9.76 -18.09 36.50
N LEU A 291 10.80 -18.51 35.79
CA LEU A 291 12.08 -18.88 36.37
C LEU A 291 13.20 -18.49 35.42
N ALA A 292 14.14 -17.69 35.90
CA ALA A 292 15.40 -17.44 35.19
C ALA A 292 16.62 -17.77 36.05
N LEU A 293 17.75 -17.91 35.37
CA LEU A 293 19.05 -18.32 35.90
C LEU A 293 20.11 -17.42 35.24
N ALA A 294 21.07 -16.94 36.03
CA ALA A 294 22.29 -16.31 35.52
C ALA A 294 23.50 -16.91 36.22
N TRP A 295 24.46 -17.41 35.45
CA TRP A 295 25.62 -18.16 35.93
C TRP A 295 26.92 -17.67 35.27
N ASP A 296 27.89 -17.25 36.07
CA ASP A 296 29.30 -17.11 35.67
C ASP A 296 30.08 -18.34 36.15
N PRO A 297 30.43 -19.30 35.27
CA PRO A 297 31.15 -20.51 35.67
C PRO A 297 32.49 -20.23 36.37
N LYS A 298 33.20 -19.17 35.96
CA LYS A 298 34.56 -18.88 36.43
C LYS A 298 34.57 -17.94 37.63
N GLY A 299 33.63 -17.00 37.71
CA GLY A 299 33.61 -15.90 38.68
C GLY A 299 34.50 -14.72 38.26
N ASP A 300 34.98 -14.73 37.01
CA ASP A 300 35.87 -13.71 36.44
C ASP A 300 35.12 -12.56 35.75
N GLY A 301 33.79 -12.65 35.64
CA GLY A 301 32.94 -11.69 34.94
C GLY A 301 33.09 -11.71 33.42
N LYS A 302 33.82 -12.68 32.86
CA LYS A 302 34.10 -12.78 31.41
C LYS A 302 33.23 -13.79 30.69
N THR A 303 32.52 -14.67 31.39
CA THR A 303 31.46 -15.52 30.83
C THR A 303 30.18 -15.35 31.63
N SER A 304 29.06 -15.19 30.92
CA SER A 304 27.71 -15.38 31.46
C SER A 304 27.01 -16.49 30.69
N ILE A 305 26.30 -17.36 31.39
CA ILE A 305 25.29 -18.26 30.84
C ILE A 305 23.98 -17.90 31.54
N HIS A 306 22.96 -17.54 30.77
CA HIS A 306 21.64 -17.22 31.29
C HIS A 306 20.57 -18.06 30.61
N ALA A 307 19.59 -18.51 31.39
CA ALA A 307 18.44 -19.25 30.89
C ALA A 307 17.18 -18.68 31.53
N ALA A 308 16.07 -18.69 30.80
CA ALA A 308 14.78 -18.25 31.31
C ALA A 308 13.66 -19.11 30.72
N TYR A 309 12.64 -19.37 31.53
CA TYR A 309 11.37 -19.92 31.10
C TYR A 309 10.24 -19.22 31.84
N GLY A 310 9.10 -19.01 31.19
CA GLY A 310 7.90 -18.54 31.87
C GLY A 310 6.67 -18.55 30.99
N ILE A 311 5.52 -18.44 31.64
CA ILE A 311 4.23 -18.21 30.98
C ILE A 311 3.90 -16.71 31.06
N PHE A 312 3.31 -16.20 29.97
CA PHE A 312 2.95 -14.81 29.79
C PHE A 312 1.57 -14.76 29.14
N TYR A 313 0.54 -14.42 29.92
CA TYR A 313 -0.79 -14.15 29.40
C TYR A 313 -0.85 -12.72 28.87
N ASP A 314 -1.54 -12.56 27.75
CA ASP A 314 -1.98 -11.28 27.20
C ASP A 314 -3.33 -10.89 27.82
N ASN A 315 -3.85 -9.73 27.48
CA ASN A 315 -5.25 -9.37 27.77
C ASN A 315 -6.14 -9.77 26.58
N ASN A 316 -7.39 -10.18 26.85
CA ASN A 316 -8.39 -10.34 25.80
C ASN A 316 -8.67 -8.98 25.14
N ILE A 317 -8.76 -8.96 23.81
CA ILE A 317 -8.76 -7.73 23.02
C ILE A 317 -10.08 -6.98 23.24
N THR A 318 -10.03 -5.83 23.93
CA THR A 318 -11.23 -5.15 24.47
C THR A 318 -12.30 -4.86 23.42
N GLY A 319 -11.89 -4.45 22.22
CA GLY A 319 -12.80 -4.16 21.10
C GLY A 319 -13.71 -5.33 20.73
N ILE A 320 -13.34 -6.59 20.99
CA ILE A 320 -14.19 -7.75 20.71
C ILE A 320 -15.52 -7.64 21.45
N ALA A 321 -15.49 -7.35 22.76
CA ALA A 321 -16.69 -7.32 23.59
C ALA A 321 -17.71 -6.26 23.12
N GLY A 322 -17.24 -5.06 22.76
CA GLY A 322 -18.09 -4.00 22.21
C GLY A 322 -18.68 -4.32 20.83
N ILE A 323 -17.96 -5.11 20.03
CA ILE A 323 -18.38 -5.54 18.69
C ILE A 323 -19.39 -6.68 18.76
N THR A 324 -19.16 -7.69 19.61
CA THR A 324 -20.06 -8.84 19.76
C THR A 324 -21.35 -8.46 20.48
N ALA A 325 -21.32 -7.49 21.39
CA ALA A 325 -22.53 -6.89 21.95
C ALA A 325 -23.28 -5.99 20.95
N GLY A 326 -22.56 -5.32 20.03
CA GLY A 326 -23.15 -4.38 19.08
C GLY A 326 -23.68 -5.01 17.79
N ILE A 327 -23.18 -6.18 17.37
CA ILE A 327 -23.57 -6.85 16.12
C ILE A 327 -24.26 -8.19 16.45
N ASP A 328 -25.33 -8.07 17.22
CA ASP A 328 -26.20 -9.16 17.70
C ASP A 328 -27.17 -9.70 16.63
N GLY A 329 -27.39 -8.94 15.56
CA GLY A 329 -28.40 -9.23 14.54
C GLY A 329 -29.85 -9.17 15.03
N ARG A 330 -30.12 -8.47 16.14
CA ARG A 330 -31.44 -8.42 16.80
C ARG A 330 -31.83 -7.03 17.32
N ASP A 331 -31.26 -6.58 18.43
CA ASP A 331 -31.69 -5.37 19.12
C ASP A 331 -30.75 -4.18 18.81
N HIS A 332 -29.50 -4.48 18.45
CA HIS A 332 -28.48 -3.52 18.02
C HIS A 332 -28.34 -3.54 16.48
N VAL A 333 -27.15 -3.86 15.95
CA VAL A 333 -26.89 -3.82 14.51
C VAL A 333 -27.45 -5.04 13.80
N ARG A 334 -28.49 -4.81 13.01
CA ARG A 334 -29.04 -5.76 12.03
C ARG A 334 -28.51 -5.45 10.64
N THR A 335 -28.25 -6.47 9.84
CA THR A 335 -27.64 -6.34 8.50
C THR A 335 -28.46 -7.10 7.46
N LEU A 336 -29.15 -6.36 6.58
CA LEU A 336 -29.82 -6.93 5.41
C LEU A 336 -28.80 -7.22 4.31
N VAL A 337 -28.90 -8.39 3.68
CA VAL A 337 -28.07 -8.80 2.53
C VAL A 337 -28.96 -9.18 1.36
N LEU A 338 -28.81 -8.48 0.23
CA LEU A 338 -29.50 -8.78 -1.03
C LEU A 338 -28.47 -9.14 -2.10
N THR A 339 -28.64 -10.28 -2.77
CA THR A 339 -27.84 -10.67 -3.94
C THR A 339 -28.52 -10.28 -5.24
N PHE A 340 -27.79 -10.30 -6.35
CA PHE A 340 -28.37 -10.13 -7.69
C PHE A 340 -29.44 -11.21 -7.96
N PRO A 341 -30.62 -10.84 -8.51
CA PRO A 341 -31.02 -9.53 -9.01
C PRO A 341 -31.70 -8.61 -7.98
N ALA A 342 -32.03 -9.07 -6.77
CA ALA A 342 -32.74 -8.27 -5.77
C ALA A 342 -31.99 -7.01 -5.34
N SER A 343 -30.65 -7.04 -5.36
CA SER A 343 -29.75 -5.90 -5.15
C SER A 343 -30.02 -4.69 -6.09
N ILE A 344 -30.62 -4.90 -7.26
CA ILE A 344 -30.95 -3.82 -8.21
C ILE A 344 -32.01 -2.87 -7.63
N ALA A 345 -32.94 -3.38 -6.80
CA ALA A 345 -33.99 -2.56 -6.20
C ALA A 345 -33.41 -1.48 -5.27
N ALA A 346 -32.39 -1.84 -4.47
CA ALA A 346 -31.68 -0.90 -3.61
C ALA A 346 -30.94 0.17 -4.44
N TRP A 347 -30.30 -0.22 -5.55
CA TRP A 347 -29.58 0.73 -6.41
C TRP A 347 -30.51 1.77 -7.06
N ARG A 348 -31.78 1.42 -7.29
CA ARG A 348 -32.81 2.33 -7.83
C ARG A 348 -33.53 3.16 -6.76
N ALA A 349 -33.32 2.87 -5.48
CA ALA A 349 -33.97 3.60 -4.39
C ALA A 349 -33.28 4.95 -4.11
N PRO A 350 -33.99 5.95 -3.54
CA PRO A 350 -33.39 7.25 -3.19
C PRO A 350 -32.13 7.12 -2.32
N GLY A 351 -31.07 7.84 -2.70
CA GLY A 351 -29.76 7.77 -2.04
C GLY A 351 -29.07 6.39 -2.12
N HIS A 352 -29.56 5.48 -2.95
CA HIS A 352 -29.14 4.08 -3.05
C HIS A 352 -29.27 3.30 -1.73
N LYS A 353 -30.27 3.61 -0.91
CA LYS A 353 -30.56 2.93 0.37
C LYS A 353 -32.00 2.43 0.41
N LEU A 354 -32.26 1.38 1.18
CA LEU A 354 -33.61 0.90 1.49
C LEU A 354 -34.03 1.33 2.91
N PRO A 355 -35.34 1.45 3.19
CA PRO A 355 -35.83 1.42 4.56
C PRO A 355 -35.65 0.02 5.16
N GLU A 356 -35.64 -0.08 6.49
CA GLU A 356 -35.59 -1.40 7.14
C GLU A 356 -36.87 -2.21 6.83
N PRO A 357 -36.75 -3.50 6.43
CA PRO A 357 -37.92 -4.36 6.24
C PRO A 357 -38.68 -4.56 7.55
N THR A 358 -40.01 -4.40 7.51
CA THR A 358 -40.91 -4.67 8.64
C THR A 358 -41.14 -6.16 8.90
N THR A 359 -40.81 -7.01 7.92
CA THR A 359 -40.81 -8.48 8.05
C THR A 359 -39.45 -8.97 8.55
N PRO A 360 -39.39 -9.94 9.48
CA PRO A 360 -38.13 -10.53 9.93
C PRO A 360 -37.27 -11.06 8.78
N TYR A 361 -35.96 -10.79 8.84
CA TYR A 361 -34.96 -11.22 7.87
C TYR A 361 -33.72 -11.74 8.60
N PRO A 362 -32.96 -12.69 8.03
CA PRO A 362 -31.76 -13.22 8.68
C PRO A 362 -30.63 -12.17 8.65
N SER A 363 -30.19 -11.73 9.82
CA SER A 363 -29.05 -10.83 9.98
C SER A 363 -27.75 -11.60 10.23
N PHE A 364 -26.65 -11.06 9.71
CA PHE A 364 -25.30 -11.41 10.17
C PHE A 364 -25.17 -11.14 11.69
N VAL A 365 -24.42 -12.01 12.37
CA VAL A 365 -24.10 -11.91 13.81
C VAL A 365 -22.60 -12.09 14.01
N ILE A 366 -22.00 -11.31 14.93
CA ILE A 366 -20.66 -11.57 15.46
C ILE A 366 -20.78 -11.94 16.92
N SER A 367 -20.25 -13.08 17.33
CA SER A 367 -20.31 -13.56 18.72
C SER A 367 -18.93 -13.94 19.26
N ILE A 368 -18.87 -14.25 20.55
CA ILE A 368 -17.65 -14.77 21.19
C ILE A 368 -17.82 -16.26 21.47
N ASP A 369 -16.72 -17.00 21.44
CA ASP A 369 -16.64 -18.41 21.82
C ASP A 369 -17.08 -18.60 23.29
N PRO A 370 -18.10 -19.43 23.61
CA PRO A 370 -18.51 -19.69 24.99
C PRO A 370 -17.43 -20.43 25.81
N ALA A 371 -16.40 -20.98 25.15
CA ALA A 371 -15.25 -21.62 25.77
C ALA A 371 -13.94 -20.82 25.55
N LEU A 372 -14.02 -19.52 25.25
CA LEU A 372 -12.85 -18.64 25.10
C LEU A 372 -11.93 -18.68 26.34
N GLN A 373 -10.63 -18.79 26.10
CA GLN A 373 -9.57 -18.76 27.11
C GLN A 373 -8.63 -17.59 26.85
N THR A 374 -8.04 -17.03 27.92
CA THR A 374 -7.10 -15.91 27.80
C THR A 374 -5.88 -16.28 26.93
N PRO A 375 -5.51 -15.49 25.90
CA PRO A 375 -4.33 -15.77 25.09
C PRO A 375 -3.04 -15.79 25.94
N TYR A 376 -2.18 -16.79 25.75
CA TYR A 376 -0.90 -16.86 26.46
C TYR A 376 0.24 -17.42 25.61
N ALA A 377 1.47 -17.14 26.05
CA ALA A 377 2.68 -17.66 25.45
C ALA A 377 3.61 -18.30 26.49
N HIS A 378 4.09 -19.51 26.20
CA HIS A 378 5.31 -20.01 26.83
C HIS A 378 6.50 -19.33 26.16
N GLN A 379 7.37 -18.71 26.94
CA GLN A 379 8.63 -18.16 26.44
C GLN A 379 9.79 -18.90 27.10
N ALA A 380 10.76 -19.34 26.29
CA ALA A 380 12.02 -19.91 26.73
C ALA A 380 13.18 -19.15 26.08
N ALA A 381 14.20 -18.81 26.85
CA ALA A 381 15.42 -18.17 26.37
C ALA A 381 16.65 -18.88 26.94
N LEU A 382 17.72 -18.95 26.14
CA LEU A 382 19.03 -19.43 26.54
C LEU A 382 20.08 -18.53 25.91
N GLY A 383 21.00 -18.00 26.70
CA GLY A 383 22.06 -17.13 26.22
C GLY A 383 23.42 -17.41 26.85
N PHE A 384 24.43 -17.01 26.10
CA PHE A 384 25.85 -17.12 26.44
C PHE A 384 26.54 -15.83 26.02
N ASP A 385 27.18 -15.14 26.96
CA ASP A 385 28.05 -13.99 26.69
C ASP A 385 29.49 -14.31 27.05
N ARG A 386 30.44 -13.86 26.22
CA ARG A 386 31.88 -14.06 26.43
C ARG A 386 32.66 -12.79 26.07
N ALA A 387 33.44 -12.27 27.02
CA ALA A 387 34.46 -11.28 26.73
C ALA A 387 35.63 -11.92 25.96
N LEU A 388 35.96 -11.34 24.81
CA LEU A 388 37.05 -11.74 23.92
C LEU A 388 38.15 -10.66 24.00
N GLY A 389 39.15 -10.88 24.86
CA GLY A 389 40.18 -9.87 25.12
C GLY A 389 39.72 -8.80 26.12
N LYS A 390 39.93 -7.52 25.79
CA LYS A 390 39.68 -6.37 26.68
C LYS A 390 38.45 -5.54 26.30
N ASP A 391 38.10 -5.53 25.02
CA ASP A 391 37.19 -4.55 24.41
C ASP A 391 36.16 -5.16 23.45
N ILE A 392 36.33 -6.43 23.07
CA ILE A 392 35.36 -7.20 22.28
C ILE A 392 34.55 -8.14 23.18
N SER A 393 33.25 -8.27 22.93
CA SER A 393 32.39 -9.29 23.53
C SER A 393 31.55 -10.00 22.47
N PHE A 394 31.51 -11.33 22.54
CA PHE A 394 30.60 -12.17 21.76
C PHE A 394 29.38 -12.56 22.60
N SER A 395 28.22 -12.66 21.96
CA SER A 395 26.95 -13.09 22.55
C SER A 395 26.29 -14.13 21.66
N ALA A 396 25.62 -15.12 22.23
CA ALA A 396 24.76 -16.07 21.52
C ALA A 396 23.47 -16.24 22.32
N ASN A 397 22.32 -15.82 21.78
CA ASN A 397 21.03 -15.79 22.47
C ASN A 397 19.93 -16.47 21.66
N ALA A 398 19.55 -17.68 22.07
CA ALA A 398 18.39 -18.41 21.56
C ALA A 398 17.11 -18.00 22.30
N VAL A 399 16.00 -17.89 21.57
CA VAL A 399 14.66 -17.64 22.09
C VAL A 399 13.67 -18.54 21.36
N TYR A 400 12.77 -19.17 22.11
CA TYR A 400 11.60 -19.90 21.61
C TYR A 400 10.36 -19.33 22.28
N VAL A 401 9.34 -19.01 21.49
CA VAL A 401 8.03 -18.55 21.96
C VAL A 401 6.95 -19.43 21.34
N ARG A 402 6.03 -19.88 22.18
CA ARG A 402 4.91 -20.73 21.80
C ARG A 402 3.62 -20.10 22.29
N GLY A 403 2.97 -19.35 21.40
CA GLY A 403 1.65 -18.78 21.65
C GLY A 403 0.55 -19.81 21.51
N LYS A 404 -0.46 -19.65 22.36
CA LYS A 404 -1.64 -20.48 22.58
C LYS A 404 -2.85 -19.57 22.79
N HIS A 405 -4.05 -20.10 22.51
CA HIS A 405 -5.33 -19.41 22.69
C HIS A 405 -5.39 -18.02 22.05
N GLN A 406 -4.65 -17.83 20.96
CA GLN A 406 -4.68 -16.59 20.19
C GLN A 406 -6.05 -16.49 19.50
N ILE A 407 -6.61 -15.29 19.41
CA ILE A 407 -7.95 -15.12 18.88
C ILE A 407 -7.92 -15.23 17.35
N GLY A 408 -8.84 -16.02 16.80
CA GLY A 408 -9.18 -16.04 15.38
C GLY A 408 -10.69 -15.88 15.20
N SER A 409 -11.16 -15.93 13.96
CA SER A 409 -12.59 -15.85 13.63
C SER A 409 -13.00 -16.96 12.66
N ILE A 410 -14.14 -17.60 12.94
CA ILE A 410 -14.70 -18.70 12.14
C ILE A 410 -16.22 -18.49 11.98
N ASP A 411 -16.77 -18.67 10.78
CA ASP A 411 -18.22 -18.73 10.56
C ASP A 411 -18.74 -20.10 11.05
N TYR A 412 -19.54 -20.09 12.11
CA TYR A 412 -20.16 -21.30 12.68
C TYR A 412 -21.44 -21.73 11.95
N ASN A 413 -21.94 -20.93 11.00
CA ASN A 413 -23.04 -21.29 10.12
C ASN A 413 -22.67 -21.08 8.63
N PRO A 414 -21.56 -21.65 8.12
CA PRO A 414 -21.04 -21.33 6.80
C PRO A 414 -21.91 -21.92 5.67
N THR A 415 -21.84 -21.36 4.46
CA THR A 415 -22.48 -21.96 3.28
C THR A 415 -21.70 -23.20 2.84
N ILE A 416 -22.26 -24.39 3.01
CA ILE A 416 -21.56 -25.67 2.74
C ILE A 416 -22.28 -26.50 1.66
N PRO A 417 -21.59 -26.95 0.59
CA PRO A 417 -22.22 -27.71 -0.49
C PRO A 417 -22.91 -29.00 -0.03
N ALA A 418 -22.48 -29.58 1.09
CA ALA A 418 -23.03 -30.82 1.65
C ALA A 418 -24.50 -30.72 2.09
N VAL A 419 -24.99 -29.53 2.46
CA VAL A 419 -26.42 -29.32 2.78
C VAL A 419 -27.23 -28.76 1.60
N GLY A 420 -26.58 -28.50 0.46
CA GLY A 420 -27.20 -28.05 -0.79
C GLY A 420 -26.64 -26.71 -1.33
N PRO A 421 -26.95 -26.35 -2.59
CA PRO A 421 -26.44 -25.13 -3.21
C PRO A 421 -26.86 -23.87 -2.45
N GLY A 422 -25.87 -23.08 -1.99
CA GLY A 422 -26.10 -21.82 -1.28
C GLY A 422 -26.68 -21.95 0.13
N ARG A 423 -26.87 -23.17 0.65
CA ARG A 423 -27.46 -23.44 1.97
C ARG A 423 -26.43 -23.41 3.09
N ARG A 424 -26.93 -23.16 4.31
CA ARG A 424 -26.20 -23.17 5.59
C ARG A 424 -26.80 -24.21 6.57
N PRO A 425 -26.07 -24.68 7.60
CA PRO A 425 -26.57 -25.59 8.65
C PRO A 425 -27.83 -25.11 9.39
N ASP A 426 -27.97 -23.82 9.66
CA ASP A 426 -29.07 -23.26 10.46
C ASP A 426 -30.31 -22.89 9.61
N ASP A 427 -30.30 -23.17 8.30
CA ASP A 427 -31.43 -22.84 7.41
C ASP A 427 -32.72 -23.58 7.82
N ILE A 428 -33.73 -22.79 8.24
CA ILE A 428 -35.03 -23.23 8.74
C ILE A 428 -35.74 -24.08 7.69
N GLY A 429 -36.11 -25.31 8.05
CA GLY A 429 -36.73 -26.27 7.14
C GLY A 429 -35.87 -26.60 5.90
N GLY A 430 -34.56 -26.34 5.96
CA GLY A 430 -33.63 -26.52 4.85
C GLY A 430 -33.83 -25.54 3.69
N ARG A 431 -34.41 -24.36 3.91
CA ARG A 431 -34.63 -23.34 2.88
C ARG A 431 -33.48 -22.34 2.84
N ALA A 432 -32.76 -22.29 1.72
CA ALA A 432 -31.60 -21.41 1.54
C ALA A 432 -31.96 -19.94 1.81
N GLY A 433 -31.12 -19.25 2.60
CA GLY A 433 -31.33 -17.83 2.91
C GLY A 433 -32.42 -17.57 3.95
N THR A 434 -32.73 -18.57 4.81
CA THR A 434 -33.50 -18.36 6.04
C THR A 434 -32.60 -18.16 7.26
N SER A 435 -31.30 -18.44 7.13
CA SER A 435 -30.26 -18.14 8.12
C SER A 435 -29.13 -17.29 7.51
N ALA A 436 -28.26 -16.76 8.36
CA ALA A 436 -27.11 -15.93 7.98
C ALA A 436 -25.82 -16.40 8.67
N SER A 437 -24.69 -15.83 8.27
CA SER A 437 -23.36 -16.12 8.82
C SER A 437 -23.27 -15.73 10.31
N VAL A 438 -22.62 -16.58 11.10
CA VAL A 438 -22.40 -16.38 12.55
C VAL A 438 -20.90 -16.43 12.80
N LEU A 439 -20.26 -15.25 12.75
CA LEU A 439 -18.81 -15.14 12.90
C LEU A 439 -18.43 -15.17 14.38
N GLN A 440 -17.84 -16.26 14.85
CA GLN A 440 -17.48 -16.43 16.25
C GLN A 440 -15.97 -16.21 16.47
N TYR A 441 -15.64 -15.27 17.36
CA TYR A 441 -14.26 -15.06 17.82
C TYR A 441 -13.85 -16.18 18.77
N THR A 442 -12.86 -16.97 18.38
CA THR A 442 -12.52 -18.28 18.96
C THR A 442 -11.06 -18.39 19.36
N SER A 443 -10.78 -19.19 20.41
CA SER A 443 -9.43 -19.34 20.98
C SER A 443 -8.59 -20.47 20.35
N PHE A 444 -8.81 -20.79 19.07
CA PHE A 444 -8.07 -21.86 18.37
C PHE A 444 -6.65 -21.45 17.92
N GLY A 445 -6.34 -20.15 17.93
CA GLY A 445 -5.15 -19.61 17.31
C GLY A 445 -3.86 -19.97 18.04
N GLU A 446 -2.82 -20.23 17.26
CA GLU A 446 -1.55 -20.74 17.74
C GLU A 446 -0.39 -20.10 16.99
N THR A 447 0.70 -19.78 17.71
CA THR A 447 1.93 -19.25 17.11
C THR A 447 3.17 -20.01 17.59
N TRP A 448 4.20 -20.00 16.74
CA TRP A 448 5.53 -20.54 17.03
C TRP A 448 6.57 -19.54 16.51
N TYR A 449 7.41 -19.03 17.42
CA TYR A 449 8.61 -18.30 17.06
C TYR A 449 9.84 -19.02 17.62
N ARG A 450 10.91 -19.05 16.83
CA ARG A 450 12.25 -19.50 17.25
C ARG A 450 13.28 -18.57 16.64
N GLY A 451 14.25 -18.09 17.41
CA GLY A 451 15.32 -17.19 16.96
C GLY A 451 16.64 -17.48 17.66
N LEU A 452 17.77 -17.25 17.00
CA LEU A 452 19.13 -17.40 17.58
C LEU A 452 20.00 -16.20 17.19
N THR A 453 20.16 -15.23 18.09
CA THR A 453 20.98 -14.02 17.92
C THR A 453 22.43 -14.26 18.30
N LEU A 454 23.33 -14.40 17.33
CA LEU A 454 24.77 -14.28 17.57
C LEU A 454 25.17 -12.82 17.42
N SER A 455 25.92 -12.23 18.36
CA SER A 455 26.43 -10.84 18.30
C SER A 455 27.92 -10.75 18.61
N LEU A 456 28.56 -9.73 18.05
CA LEU A 456 29.93 -9.32 18.34
C LEU A 456 29.96 -7.79 18.51
N ASN A 457 30.39 -7.32 19.68
CA ASN A 457 30.47 -5.91 20.02
C ASN A 457 31.91 -5.55 20.39
N LYS A 458 32.57 -4.72 19.57
CA LYS A 458 33.80 -4.01 19.92
C LYS A 458 33.44 -2.63 20.47
N ARG A 459 33.80 -2.37 21.74
CA ARG A 459 33.65 -1.07 22.40
C ARG A 459 34.53 0.00 21.74
N PHE A 460 34.27 1.28 21.98
CA PHE A 460 35.11 2.35 21.43
C PHE A 460 36.52 2.30 22.02
N THR A 461 37.47 1.83 21.21
CA THR A 461 38.90 1.65 21.54
C THR A 461 39.72 1.87 20.28
N GLN A 462 40.92 2.44 20.39
CA GLN A 462 41.82 2.67 19.24
C GLN A 462 41.08 3.32 18.05
N GLY A 463 40.33 4.39 18.34
CA GLY A 463 39.57 5.15 17.35
C GLY A 463 38.32 4.49 16.76
N SER A 464 37.93 3.28 17.18
CA SER A 464 36.82 2.55 16.54
C SER A 464 35.87 1.83 17.51
N GLN A 465 34.58 1.83 17.18
CA GLN A 465 33.52 1.01 17.78
C GLN A 465 32.80 0.24 16.68
N VAL A 466 32.45 -1.03 16.91
CA VAL A 466 31.72 -1.88 15.95
C VAL A 466 30.72 -2.79 16.67
N MET A 467 29.49 -2.89 16.16
CA MET A 467 28.50 -3.93 16.51
C MET A 467 28.24 -4.80 15.28
N VAL A 468 28.00 -6.10 15.47
CA VAL A 468 27.59 -7.10 14.47
C VAL A 468 26.61 -8.06 15.18
N SER A 469 25.48 -8.50 14.60
CA SER A 469 24.51 -9.32 15.35
C SER A 469 23.43 -10.01 14.51
N TYR A 470 23.23 -11.35 14.36
CA TYR A 470 22.22 -12.04 13.46
C TYR A 470 21.35 -13.07 14.20
N THR A 471 20.02 -12.91 14.10
CA THR A 471 18.98 -13.67 14.84
C THR A 471 18.28 -14.70 13.97
N LEU A 472 18.67 -15.98 13.93
CA LEU A 472 18.10 -17.01 13.03
C LEU A 472 16.62 -17.35 13.31
N SER A 473 15.73 -16.43 12.90
CA SER A 473 14.30 -16.44 13.18
C SER A 473 13.50 -17.36 12.26
N LYS A 474 12.43 -17.98 12.78
CA LYS A 474 11.28 -18.43 12.00
C LYS A 474 10.02 -18.09 12.81
N ALA A 475 9.05 -17.43 12.18
CA ALA A 475 7.72 -17.20 12.71
C ALA A 475 6.67 -18.01 11.93
N GLU A 476 5.78 -18.69 12.65
CA GLU A 476 4.69 -19.51 12.11
C GLU A 476 3.42 -19.25 12.92
N ASP A 477 2.25 -19.20 12.28
CA ASP A 477 0.94 -18.89 12.87
C ASP A 477 -0.19 -19.73 12.24
N THR A 478 -1.30 -19.92 12.97
CA THR A 478 -2.60 -20.40 12.42
C THR A 478 -3.67 -19.32 12.37
N SER A 479 -3.54 -18.29 13.21
CA SER A 479 -4.27 -17.02 13.14
C SER A 479 -3.26 -15.89 13.29
N THR A 480 -3.35 -14.88 12.42
CA THR A 480 -2.49 -13.68 12.49
C THR A 480 -3.14 -12.54 13.28
N ASP A 481 -4.48 -12.44 13.21
CA ASP A 481 -5.29 -11.32 13.73
C ASP A 481 -6.78 -11.72 13.70
N PHE A 482 -7.56 -11.27 14.70
CA PHE A 482 -8.99 -11.55 14.83
C PHE A 482 -9.85 -10.83 13.77
N GLN A 483 -9.40 -9.67 13.28
CA GLN A 483 -10.02 -8.91 12.16
C GLN A 483 -9.23 -9.02 10.84
N GLY A 484 -8.23 -9.90 10.78
CA GLY A 484 -7.25 -9.92 9.71
C GLY A 484 -7.79 -10.35 8.35
N ALA A 485 -7.13 -9.90 7.28
CA ALA A 485 -7.41 -10.35 5.91
C ALA A 485 -7.05 -11.84 5.63
N SER A 486 -6.55 -12.56 6.65
CA SER A 486 -6.35 -14.01 6.64
C SER A 486 -7.62 -14.73 7.11
N VAL A 487 -8.68 -14.70 6.28
CA VAL A 487 -9.85 -15.56 6.52
C VAL A 487 -9.42 -17.01 6.45
N VAL A 488 -9.79 -17.81 7.45
CA VAL A 488 -9.53 -19.26 7.53
C VAL A 488 -10.04 -19.96 6.27
N GLN A 489 -9.23 -20.81 5.64
CA GLN A 489 -9.55 -21.40 4.34
C GLN A 489 -10.61 -22.49 4.42
N ASP A 490 -10.66 -23.25 5.52
CA ASP A 490 -11.71 -24.24 5.81
C ASP A 490 -12.46 -23.88 7.09
N GLN A 491 -13.71 -23.42 6.95
CA GLN A 491 -14.60 -23.06 8.05
C GLN A 491 -15.22 -24.29 8.74
N GLY A 492 -14.98 -25.50 8.23
CA GLY A 492 -15.68 -26.72 8.65
C GLY A 492 -17.14 -26.74 8.19
N LEU A 493 -17.93 -27.61 8.82
CA LEU A 493 -19.34 -27.88 8.48
C LEU A 493 -20.33 -27.16 9.41
N GLY A 494 -19.88 -26.13 10.14
CA GLY A 494 -20.67 -25.39 11.14
C GLY A 494 -20.69 -26.01 12.54
N ARG A 495 -21.50 -25.44 13.44
CA ARG A 495 -21.57 -25.86 14.86
C ARG A 495 -21.93 -27.35 14.99
N ASN A 496 -21.25 -28.05 15.90
CA ASN A 496 -21.57 -29.44 16.22
C ASN A 496 -22.76 -29.50 17.21
N PRO A 497 -23.91 -30.14 16.89
CA PRO A 497 -25.02 -30.28 17.83
C PRO A 497 -24.68 -31.11 19.08
N ALA A 498 -23.70 -32.02 18.98
CA ALA A 498 -23.25 -32.85 20.10
C ALA A 498 -22.13 -32.19 20.94
N ASP A 499 -21.55 -31.09 20.46
CA ASP A 499 -20.58 -30.26 21.18
C ASP A 499 -20.73 -28.79 20.72
N PRO A 500 -21.74 -28.06 21.23
CA PRO A 500 -22.00 -26.68 20.81
C PRO A 500 -20.94 -25.69 21.31
N TYR A 501 -20.07 -26.13 22.23
CA TYR A 501 -18.97 -25.38 22.84
C TYR A 501 -17.62 -25.63 22.14
N GLY A 502 -17.54 -26.62 21.26
CA GLY A 502 -16.33 -26.98 20.51
C GLY A 502 -16.10 -26.15 19.24
N LEU A 503 -15.05 -26.53 18.51
CA LEU A 503 -14.75 -26.01 17.18
C LEU A 503 -15.71 -26.61 16.12
N PRO A 504 -15.93 -25.96 14.96
CA PRO A 504 -16.87 -26.46 13.96
C PRO A 504 -16.56 -27.86 13.45
N LEU A 505 -17.60 -28.57 13.02
CA LEU A 505 -17.52 -29.99 12.71
C LEU A 505 -16.61 -30.22 11.49
N GLY A 506 -15.47 -30.91 11.69
CA GLY A 506 -14.44 -31.13 10.67
C GLY A 506 -13.34 -30.06 10.60
N PHE A 507 -13.44 -28.97 11.36
CA PHE A 507 -12.44 -27.90 11.40
C PHE A 507 -11.08 -28.40 11.92
N ASN A 508 -9.99 -27.94 11.30
CA ASN A 508 -8.63 -28.29 11.73
C ASN A 508 -7.73 -27.05 11.83
N ALA A 509 -7.60 -26.50 13.04
CA ALA A 509 -6.74 -25.37 13.36
C ALA A 509 -5.30 -25.49 12.82
N LEU A 510 -4.73 -26.69 12.76
CA LEU A 510 -3.36 -26.91 12.29
C LEU A 510 -3.22 -26.95 10.76
N ALA A 511 -4.32 -27.02 10.01
CA ALA A 511 -4.30 -26.95 8.54
C ALA A 511 -3.98 -25.52 8.05
N GLU A 512 -4.43 -24.49 8.77
CA GLU A 512 -4.13 -23.08 8.46
C GLU A 512 -2.69 -22.66 8.75
N LYS A 513 -1.86 -23.57 9.30
CA LYS A 513 -0.51 -23.23 9.76
C LYS A 513 0.41 -22.74 8.63
N GLY A 514 0.70 -21.45 8.63
CA GLY A 514 1.58 -20.78 7.68
C GLY A 514 2.87 -20.24 8.30
N PRO A 515 3.81 -19.72 7.47
CA PRO A 515 4.77 -18.73 7.91
C PRO A 515 4.06 -17.40 8.16
N ALA A 516 4.31 -16.80 9.32
CA ALA A 516 3.64 -15.57 9.74
C ALA A 516 3.93 -14.40 8.79
N THR A 517 3.01 -13.43 8.75
CA THR A 517 3.11 -12.23 7.89
C THR A 517 4.42 -11.45 8.09
N HIS A 518 5.02 -11.56 9.27
CA HIS A 518 6.24 -10.90 9.70
C HIS A 518 7.48 -11.83 9.77
N ASP A 519 7.46 -13.04 9.16
CA ASP A 519 8.59 -13.97 9.14
C ASP A 519 9.83 -13.42 8.40
N GLN A 520 10.73 -12.78 9.15
CA GLN A 520 12.04 -12.39 8.66
C GLN A 520 13.07 -13.49 8.96
N ARG A 521 13.13 -14.51 8.09
CA ARG A 521 14.10 -15.62 8.21
C ARG A 521 15.55 -15.13 8.36
N HIS A 522 15.92 -14.02 7.68
CA HIS A 522 17.23 -13.35 7.74
C HIS A 522 17.07 -11.81 7.62
N ARG A 523 17.91 -10.97 8.28
CA ARG A 523 17.79 -9.46 8.34
C ARG A 523 19.07 -8.71 8.74
N PHE A 524 20.05 -8.37 7.89
CA PHE A 524 21.40 -7.85 8.26
C PHE A 524 21.38 -6.68 9.37
N VAL A 525 22.09 -6.76 10.54
CA VAL A 525 22.34 -5.77 11.69
C VAL A 525 23.83 -5.64 12.17
N LEU A 526 24.49 -4.49 11.94
CA LEU A 526 25.90 -4.08 12.18
C LEU A 526 25.93 -2.56 12.21
N SER A 527 26.88 -2.01 12.94
CA SER A 527 27.19 -0.59 12.85
C SER A 527 28.63 -0.31 13.24
N GLY A 528 29.16 0.80 12.76
CA GLY A 528 30.50 1.24 13.13
C GLY A 528 30.59 2.76 13.25
N VAL A 529 31.44 3.21 14.16
CA VAL A 529 31.95 4.58 14.20
C VAL A 529 33.47 4.52 14.24
N ALA A 530 34.12 5.21 13.32
CA ALA A 530 35.58 5.30 13.24
C ALA A 530 36.03 6.77 13.21
N ARG A 531 36.94 7.13 14.12
CA ARG A 531 37.65 8.42 14.12
C ARG A 531 38.91 8.25 13.26
N LEU A 532 38.93 8.94 12.13
CA LEU A 532 40.02 8.99 11.17
C LEU A 532 41.03 10.08 11.59
N PRO A 533 42.19 10.21 10.90
CA PRO A 533 43.07 11.37 11.05
C PRO A 533 42.33 12.70 10.82
N TRP A 534 42.87 13.79 11.37
CA TRP A 534 42.29 15.14 11.30
C TRP A 534 40.84 15.23 11.83
N GLU A 535 40.55 14.46 12.89
CA GLU A 535 39.29 14.47 13.65
C GLU A 535 38.02 13.98 12.92
N PHE A 536 38.09 13.68 11.61
CA PHE A 536 36.96 13.18 10.82
C PHE A 536 36.32 11.93 11.45
N GLN A 537 34.99 11.91 11.57
CA GLN A 537 34.22 10.77 12.07
C GLN A 537 33.43 10.12 10.93
N LEU A 538 33.67 8.84 10.69
CA LEU A 538 32.91 8.03 9.74
C LEU A 538 31.88 7.17 10.49
N HIS A 539 30.61 7.38 10.19
CA HIS A 539 29.48 6.60 10.71
C HIS A 539 29.00 5.63 9.62
N ALA A 540 28.90 4.34 9.94
CA ALA A 540 28.56 3.29 8.99
C ALA A 540 27.41 2.40 9.50
N ALA A 541 26.39 2.20 8.66
CA ALA A 541 25.08 1.73 9.08
C ALA A 541 24.29 1.00 7.95
N GLY A 542 24.65 -0.25 7.61
CA GLY A 542 24.24 -0.84 6.31
C GLY A 542 23.85 -2.32 6.29
N GLY A 543 22.58 -2.62 6.01
CA GLY A 543 22.09 -4.00 5.91
C GLY A 543 20.63 -4.17 5.47
N GLY A 544 20.28 -5.41 5.13
CA GLY A 544 18.94 -5.82 4.70
C GLY A 544 18.69 -7.32 4.92
N GLY A 545 17.42 -7.71 4.90
CA GLY A 545 17.01 -9.12 4.94
C GLY A 545 16.41 -9.56 3.62
N PRO A 546 16.62 -10.82 3.17
CA PRO A 546 15.79 -11.41 2.13
C PRO A 546 14.35 -11.51 2.64
N GLN A 547 13.52 -10.51 2.32
CA GLN A 547 12.08 -10.60 2.48
C GLN A 547 11.57 -11.77 1.60
N ARG A 548 11.01 -12.80 2.24
CA ARG A 548 10.22 -13.79 1.52
C ARG A 548 8.91 -13.15 1.06
N ARG A 549 8.88 -12.62 -0.17
CA ARG A 549 7.60 -12.45 -0.89
C ARG A 549 6.86 -13.79 -0.85
N ARG A 550 5.56 -13.78 -0.53
CA ARG A 550 4.69 -14.97 -0.54
C ARG A 550 4.63 -15.56 -1.96
N LYS A 551 5.61 -16.39 -2.34
CA LYS A 551 5.40 -17.41 -3.38
C LYS A 551 4.30 -18.32 -2.86
N ARG A 552 3.05 -18.12 -3.32
CA ARG A 552 2.00 -19.13 -3.21
C ARG A 552 2.63 -20.43 -3.70
N ARG A 553 2.72 -21.46 -2.83
CA ARG A 553 3.00 -22.81 -3.33
C ARG A 553 1.90 -23.10 -4.34
N ARG A 554 2.25 -23.46 -5.57
CA ARG A 554 1.33 -24.23 -6.40
C ARG A 554 1.12 -25.55 -5.66
N ILE A 555 0.03 -25.63 -4.90
CA ILE A 555 -0.56 -26.91 -4.59
C ILE A 555 -1.08 -27.40 -5.94
N SER A 556 -0.31 -28.28 -6.59
CA SER A 556 -0.82 -29.05 -7.72
C SER A 556 -2.12 -29.74 -7.26
N PRO A 557 -3.16 -29.84 -8.11
CA PRO A 557 -4.32 -30.66 -7.79
C PRO A 557 -3.85 -32.04 -7.31
N GLY A 558 -4.33 -32.47 -6.14
CA GLY A 558 -3.90 -33.74 -5.56
C GLY A 558 -4.11 -34.88 -6.56
N PRO A 559 -3.18 -35.83 -6.68
CA PRO A 559 -3.38 -36.98 -7.56
C PRO A 559 -4.67 -37.70 -7.15
N ARG A 560 -5.50 -38.06 -8.13
CA ARG A 560 -6.70 -38.88 -7.88
C ARG A 560 -6.27 -40.16 -7.16
N PRO A 561 -7.03 -40.65 -6.17
CA PRO A 561 -6.63 -41.80 -5.36
C PRO A 561 -6.43 -43.03 -6.26
N PRO A 562 -5.29 -43.74 -6.17
CA PRO A 562 -5.06 -44.96 -6.94
C PRO A 562 -5.93 -46.10 -6.41
N GLN A 563 -6.48 -46.89 -7.31
CA GLN A 563 -7.11 -48.17 -6.98
C GLN A 563 -6.05 -49.18 -6.50
N SER A 564 -6.44 -50.10 -5.63
CA SER A 564 -5.49 -50.92 -4.87
C SER A 564 -4.98 -52.15 -5.61
N GLY A 565 -3.65 -52.28 -5.69
CA GLY A 565 -2.92 -53.51 -6.02
C GLY A 565 -1.76 -53.72 -5.03
N ARG A 566 -1.36 -54.97 -4.78
CA ARG A 566 -0.22 -55.33 -3.89
C ARG A 566 1.08 -55.52 -4.71
N PRO A 567 2.21 -55.97 -4.13
CA PRO A 567 3.25 -55.11 -3.54
C PRO A 567 4.63 -55.36 -4.18
N VAL A 568 5.73 -54.88 -3.57
CA VAL A 568 7.06 -55.53 -3.38
C VAL A 568 8.19 -54.48 -3.28
N ASP A 569 8.66 -54.31 -2.04
CA ASP A 569 10.05 -54.16 -1.56
C ASP A 569 11.03 -52.96 -1.72
N GLU A 570 11.97 -53.01 -0.76
CA GLU A 570 13.37 -52.52 -0.65
C GLU A 570 13.77 -51.02 -0.46
N ARG A 571 14.14 -50.74 0.81
CA ARG A 571 15.43 -50.20 1.30
C ARG A 571 16.18 -49.06 0.56
N ARG A 572 16.33 -47.91 1.24
CA ARG A 572 17.59 -47.31 1.82
C ARG A 572 17.27 -45.86 2.27
N ALA A 573 17.70 -45.27 3.40
CA ALA A 573 18.75 -45.45 4.42
C ALA A 573 19.98 -44.51 4.28
N LYS A 574 20.07 -43.52 5.21
CA LYS A 574 21.22 -42.61 5.49
C LYS A 574 21.62 -41.70 4.31
N GLN A 575 22.49 -40.67 4.44
CA GLN A 575 23.23 -40.02 5.55
C GLN A 575 23.05 -38.49 5.34
N ARG A 576 22.82 -37.63 6.34
CA ARG A 576 23.73 -37.08 7.38
C ARG A 576 24.64 -35.94 6.85
N ASP A 577 25.14 -35.13 7.78
CA ASP A 577 26.22 -34.13 7.62
C ASP A 577 25.84 -32.86 6.80
N ASP A 578 26.41 -31.68 7.04
CA ASP A 578 26.63 -31.01 8.33
C ASP A 578 26.74 -29.47 8.10
N GLU A 579 27.07 -28.70 9.15
CA GLU A 579 27.52 -27.29 9.12
C GLU A 579 26.51 -26.17 8.71
N GLY A 580 26.76 -24.96 9.25
CA GLY A 580 26.17 -23.68 8.85
C GLY A 580 27.30 -22.66 8.62
N PRO A 581 27.36 -21.50 9.32
CA PRO A 581 26.26 -20.65 9.77
C PRO A 581 26.53 -19.10 9.64
N VAL A 582 25.46 -18.29 9.65
CA VAL A 582 25.37 -16.94 10.29
C VAL A 582 25.76 -15.61 9.50
N HIS A 583 25.32 -14.42 9.99
CA HIS A 583 24.35 -13.36 9.35
C HIS A 583 25.00 -11.91 9.97
N ARG A 584 24.73 -10.65 9.44
CA ARG A 584 24.23 -9.27 9.99
C ARG A 584 25.23 -8.05 10.11
N GLY A 585 25.04 -6.71 9.82
CA GLY A 585 24.30 -5.67 8.93
C GLY A 585 24.02 -4.11 9.24
N ARG A 586 22.77 -3.60 9.50
CA ARG A 586 22.35 -2.19 9.93
C ARG A 586 22.40 -1.87 11.45
N ALA A 587 22.39 -0.65 12.03
CA ALA A 587 22.56 0.76 11.64
C ALA A 587 22.84 1.61 12.94
N PRO A 588 23.32 2.87 12.88
CA PRO A 588 22.43 4.02 13.17
C PRO A 588 22.86 5.39 12.56
N GLU A 589 22.15 6.46 12.91
CA GLU A 589 22.55 7.89 12.80
C GLU A 589 22.63 8.56 14.21
N PRO A 590 23.19 9.79 14.38
CA PRO A 590 23.90 10.16 15.62
C PRO A 590 23.40 11.52 16.27
N PRO A 591 24.14 12.37 17.04
CA PRO A 591 23.66 12.83 18.36
C PRO A 591 23.92 14.33 18.77
N LEU A 592 23.54 14.72 20.00
CA LEU A 592 24.09 15.81 20.87
C LEU A 592 23.81 15.39 22.34
N GLN A 593 24.76 15.27 23.31
CA GLN A 593 25.61 16.25 24.02
C GLN A 593 24.85 17.15 25.06
N ASP A 594 25.30 17.35 26.31
CA ASP A 594 26.54 16.92 27.01
C ASP A 594 26.43 16.88 28.58
N ARG A 595 27.30 16.07 29.25
CA ARG A 595 27.77 16.07 30.69
C ARG A 595 26.79 16.15 31.90
N ALA A 596 27.11 15.77 33.16
CA ALA A 596 28.40 15.45 33.83
C ALA A 596 28.36 14.22 34.81
N GLU A 597 29.38 14.03 35.67
CA GLU A 597 29.68 12.82 36.50
C GLU A 597 28.91 12.75 37.86
N VAL A 598 28.97 11.69 38.72
CA VAL A 598 30.10 11.18 39.57
C VAL A 598 29.91 9.67 40.00
N ARG A 599 30.93 9.06 40.62
CA ARG A 599 31.17 7.62 40.99
C ARG A 599 30.42 7.17 42.30
N ALA A 600 30.44 5.92 42.84
CA ALA A 600 31.35 4.76 42.75
C ALA A 600 30.79 3.37 43.26
N ARG A 601 31.54 2.27 42.92
CA ARG A 601 31.79 0.90 43.53
C ARG A 601 30.99 0.39 44.77
N GLY A 602 30.75 -0.92 45.05
CA GLY A 602 30.99 -2.22 44.34
C GLY A 602 31.08 -3.50 45.26
N HIS A 603 31.03 -4.75 44.71
CA HIS A 603 31.36 -6.11 45.31
C HIS A 603 30.38 -6.77 46.35
N ARG A 604 30.38 -8.09 46.72
CA ARG A 604 30.53 -9.45 46.06
C ARG A 604 30.23 -10.64 47.08
N GLY A 605 29.25 -11.57 46.88
CA GLY A 605 28.98 -12.82 47.72
C GLY A 605 27.87 -13.79 47.18
N GLY A 606 27.66 -15.09 47.55
CA GLY A 606 28.55 -16.17 48.09
C GLY A 606 27.96 -17.55 48.58
N VAL A 607 28.01 -18.65 47.77
CA VAL A 607 27.92 -20.14 48.06
C VAL A 607 26.56 -20.75 48.58
N GLN A 608 25.87 -21.86 48.14
CA GLN A 608 26.05 -23.24 47.49
C GLN A 608 26.31 -24.45 48.46
N PRO A 609 25.96 -25.77 48.25
CA PRO A 609 25.17 -26.58 47.26
C PRO A 609 23.93 -27.32 47.95
N PRO A 610 23.45 -28.60 47.79
CA PRO A 610 23.63 -29.78 46.88
C PRO A 610 22.34 -30.44 46.22
N ARG A 611 22.01 -31.76 46.43
CA ARG A 611 21.08 -32.68 45.66
C ARG A 611 20.68 -33.99 46.45
N PRO A 612 19.85 -35.00 45.98
CA PRO A 612 19.15 -35.37 44.69
C PRO A 612 17.61 -35.76 44.86
N ARG A 613 16.82 -36.72 44.24
CA ARG A 613 16.91 -37.82 43.20
C ARG A 613 15.51 -38.40 42.71
N GLU A 614 15.36 -38.85 41.43
CA GLU A 614 14.45 -39.89 40.76
C GLU A 614 12.89 -40.02 40.99
N LEU A 615 11.99 -40.70 40.21
CA LEU A 615 11.99 -41.88 39.23
C LEU A 615 10.87 -41.84 38.08
N GLN A 616 10.28 -42.96 37.54
CA GLN A 616 9.46 -43.13 36.24
C GLN A 616 7.95 -43.61 36.40
N ARG A 617 7.04 -44.07 35.46
CA ARG A 617 6.90 -44.61 34.03
C ARG A 617 5.37 -44.58 33.53
N ASP A 618 4.71 -45.17 32.48
CA ASP A 618 4.91 -46.10 31.29
C ASP A 618 3.94 -45.93 30.01
N GLN A 619 3.19 -46.94 29.43
CA GLN A 619 2.78 -47.01 27.96
C GLN A 619 1.57 -47.93 27.43
N GLN A 620 1.10 -47.78 26.14
CA GLN A 620 0.37 -48.71 25.15
C GLN A 620 -1.21 -48.76 24.98
N HIS A 621 -1.94 -49.44 24.02
CA HIS A 621 -2.04 -49.57 22.50
C HIS A 621 -3.27 -50.45 21.98
N LEU A 622 -3.87 -50.33 20.73
CA LEU A 622 -4.58 -51.39 19.88
C LEU A 622 -5.27 -51.01 18.47
N ARG A 623 -6.09 -51.89 17.81
CA ARG A 623 -6.51 -52.01 16.32
C ARG A 623 -7.88 -52.80 16.07
N ALA A 624 -8.53 -53.08 14.89
CA ALA A 624 -8.78 -52.54 13.49
C ALA A 624 -9.74 -53.47 12.61
N GLY A 625 -10.26 -53.12 11.38
CA GLY A 625 -11.19 -53.95 10.49
C GLY A 625 -11.39 -53.54 8.97
N ARG A 626 -12.07 -54.33 8.05
CA ARG A 626 -12.05 -54.13 6.53
C ARG A 626 -13.06 -54.95 5.61
N VAL A 627 -13.25 -54.55 4.30
CA VAL A 627 -13.74 -55.28 3.04
C VAL A 627 -15.29 -55.31 2.73
N PRO A 628 -15.89 -55.39 1.48
CA PRO A 628 -15.45 -55.46 0.02
C PRO A 628 -16.03 -54.38 -0.96
N ASP A 629 -16.05 -54.63 -2.31
CA ASP A 629 -16.27 -53.70 -3.47
C ASP A 629 -17.15 -54.31 -4.63
N ARG A 630 -17.66 -53.50 -5.61
CA ARG A 630 -18.26 -53.92 -6.91
C ARG A 630 -18.35 -52.80 -7.99
N SER A 631 -18.33 -53.16 -9.27
CA SER A 631 -18.08 -52.28 -10.45
C SER A 631 -18.97 -52.60 -11.68
N ALA A 632 -19.07 -51.84 -12.79
CA ALA A 632 -18.93 -50.40 -13.15
C ALA A 632 -19.11 -50.26 -14.71
N GLU A 633 -19.62 -49.14 -15.27
CA GLU A 633 -19.85 -49.01 -16.74
C GLU A 633 -19.70 -47.61 -17.41
N ARG A 634 -19.23 -47.65 -18.68
CA ARG A 634 -19.47 -46.81 -19.89
C ARG A 634 -19.10 -45.30 -20.03
N ARG A 635 -18.69 -45.00 -21.28
CA ARG A 635 -18.52 -43.73 -22.04
C ARG A 635 -19.49 -43.81 -23.26
N PRO A 636 -19.88 -42.74 -24.00
CA PRO A 636 -19.05 -41.69 -24.65
C PRO A 636 -19.66 -40.27 -24.54
N GLY A 637 -19.32 -39.20 -25.29
CA GLY A 637 -18.41 -39.00 -26.43
C GLY A 637 -18.11 -37.50 -26.66
N ALA A 638 -17.55 -37.11 -27.82
CA ALA A 638 -17.09 -35.73 -28.07
C ALA A 638 -17.51 -35.13 -29.42
N ARG A 639 -17.90 -33.85 -29.40
CA ARG A 639 -18.05 -32.82 -30.48
C ARG A 639 -18.51 -31.51 -29.77
N ASP A 640 -18.37 -30.29 -30.29
CA ASP A 640 -17.81 -29.83 -31.57
C ASP A 640 -17.10 -28.47 -31.39
N LEU A 641 -16.19 -28.10 -32.30
CA LEU A 641 -15.23 -26.98 -32.12
C LEU A 641 -15.55 -25.72 -32.95
N ARG A 642 -16.80 -25.54 -33.38
CA ARG A 642 -17.18 -24.61 -34.48
C ARG A 642 -17.95 -23.32 -34.11
N ALA A 643 -18.26 -23.06 -32.84
CA ALA A 643 -19.10 -21.92 -32.43
C ALA A 643 -18.39 -20.54 -32.33
N LEU A 644 -17.09 -20.44 -32.67
CA LEU A 644 -16.30 -19.21 -32.55
C LEU A 644 -16.17 -18.47 -33.91
N ARG A 645 -17.27 -17.87 -34.40
CA ARG A 645 -17.31 -16.71 -35.35
C ARG A 645 -18.75 -16.41 -35.80
N ALA A 646 -19.48 -15.59 -35.03
CA ALA A 646 -20.69 -14.90 -35.48
C ALA A 646 -20.92 -13.64 -34.64
N GLY A 647 -20.50 -12.49 -35.15
CA GLY A 647 -20.80 -11.16 -34.61
C GLY A 647 -20.93 -10.20 -35.80
N PRO A 648 -21.88 -9.25 -35.78
CA PRO A 648 -22.19 -8.44 -36.96
C PRO A 648 -21.06 -7.45 -37.31
N SER A 649 -20.94 -7.14 -38.60
CA SER A 649 -20.10 -6.04 -39.07
C SER A 649 -20.58 -4.69 -38.49
N PRO A 650 -19.69 -3.71 -38.31
CA PRO A 650 -20.09 -2.36 -37.88
C PRO A 650 -21.07 -1.71 -38.87
N ALA A 651 -22.04 -0.96 -38.34
CA ALA A 651 -22.89 -0.10 -39.16
C ALA A 651 -22.07 1.08 -39.73
N PRO A 652 -22.35 1.55 -40.96
CA PRO A 652 -21.65 2.70 -41.54
C PRO A 652 -21.99 3.98 -40.76
N GLY A 653 -21.06 4.45 -39.94
CA GLY A 653 -21.23 5.65 -39.12
C GLY A 653 -20.48 5.67 -37.78
N SER A 654 -19.88 4.56 -37.34
CA SER A 654 -19.02 4.56 -36.15
C SER A 654 -17.74 5.39 -36.38
N THR A 655 -17.55 6.44 -35.59
CA THR A 655 -16.27 7.18 -35.51
C THR A 655 -15.13 6.25 -35.12
N ARG A 656 -13.92 6.57 -35.59
CA ARG A 656 -12.72 5.75 -35.35
C ARG A 656 -12.15 6.07 -33.96
N PRO A 657 -11.32 5.17 -33.38
CA PRO A 657 -10.53 5.50 -32.18
C PRO A 657 -9.61 6.72 -32.37
N GLU A 658 -9.27 7.00 -33.65
CA GLU A 658 -8.57 8.20 -34.11
C GLU A 658 -9.33 9.51 -33.74
N ASP A 659 -10.67 9.48 -33.73
CA ASP A 659 -11.54 10.62 -33.45
C ASP A 659 -11.79 10.81 -31.94
N GLU A 660 -11.97 9.72 -31.18
CA GLU A 660 -12.17 9.75 -29.73
C GLU A 660 -10.96 10.35 -28.98
N PHE A 661 -9.75 10.22 -29.55
CA PHE A 661 -8.54 10.80 -28.97
C PHE A 661 -8.44 12.32 -29.17
N LEU A 662 -9.06 12.87 -30.22
CA LEU A 662 -9.03 14.30 -30.55
C LEU A 662 -9.96 15.13 -29.66
N GLY A 663 -11.03 14.53 -29.12
CA GLY A 663 -11.96 15.16 -28.17
C GLY A 663 -11.35 15.59 -26.82
N LYS A 664 -10.02 15.55 -26.67
CA LYS A 664 -9.24 16.07 -25.53
C LYS A 664 -8.40 17.31 -25.87
N VAL A 665 -8.40 17.76 -27.13
CA VAL A 665 -7.77 19.01 -27.57
C VAL A 665 -8.86 19.97 -27.99
N SER A 666 -9.51 20.59 -27.01
CA SER A 666 -10.35 21.76 -27.24
C SER A 666 -9.50 22.87 -27.86
N GLY A 667 -10.01 23.50 -28.91
CA GLY A 667 -9.32 24.58 -29.64
C GLY A 667 -9.30 24.33 -31.15
N PRO A 668 -9.15 25.37 -31.99
CA PRO A 668 -9.11 25.21 -33.44
C PRO A 668 -7.86 24.44 -33.89
N ASP A 669 -7.99 23.66 -34.95
CA ASP A 669 -6.85 23.00 -35.58
C ASP A 669 -6.01 24.01 -36.38
N LEU A 670 -4.69 23.84 -36.32
CA LEU A 670 -3.69 24.70 -36.98
C LEU A 670 -2.99 23.85 -38.06
N PRO A 671 -3.62 23.64 -39.23
CA PRO A 671 -3.20 22.63 -40.19
C PRO A 671 -1.81 22.90 -40.78
N ARG A 672 -0.99 21.84 -40.89
CA ARG A 672 0.42 21.93 -41.32
C ARG A 672 0.72 21.11 -42.58
N PRO A 673 0.03 21.33 -43.71
CA PRO A 673 0.00 20.41 -44.84
C PRO A 673 1.39 20.10 -45.44
N ALA A 674 2.27 21.10 -45.55
CA ALA A 674 3.62 20.92 -46.08
C ALA A 674 4.52 20.10 -45.13
N LEU A 675 4.37 20.27 -43.81
CA LEU A 675 5.12 19.49 -42.82
C LEU A 675 4.58 18.06 -42.73
N LEU A 676 3.26 17.89 -42.73
CA LEU A 676 2.58 16.60 -42.78
C LEU A 676 3.00 15.79 -44.03
N ALA A 677 3.09 16.43 -45.20
CA ALA A 677 3.58 15.79 -46.42
C ALA A 677 5.04 15.29 -46.28
N ARG A 678 5.93 16.09 -45.69
CA ARG A 678 7.33 15.69 -45.39
C ARG A 678 7.40 14.50 -44.43
N VAL A 679 6.58 14.50 -43.37
CA VAL A 679 6.52 13.40 -42.41
C VAL A 679 5.98 12.12 -43.04
N LEU A 680 4.91 12.20 -43.83
CA LEU A 680 4.33 11.06 -44.55
C LEU A 680 5.33 10.43 -45.53
N ALA A 681 6.04 11.26 -46.30
CA ALA A 681 7.12 10.80 -47.17
C ALA A 681 8.22 10.07 -46.37
N ARG A 682 8.55 10.56 -45.16
CA ARG A 682 9.55 9.92 -44.30
C ARG A 682 9.09 8.58 -43.69
N VAL A 683 7.82 8.44 -43.30
CA VAL A 683 7.29 7.16 -42.77
C VAL A 683 7.25 6.06 -43.85
N ALA A 684 7.12 6.44 -45.12
CA ALA A 684 7.18 5.54 -46.26
C ALA A 684 8.61 5.10 -46.65
N GLN A 685 9.64 5.84 -46.22
CA GLN A 685 11.05 5.50 -46.44
C GLN A 685 11.52 4.36 -45.51
N ALA A 686 12.75 3.87 -45.72
CA ALA A 686 13.29 2.73 -44.99
C ALA A 686 13.76 3.12 -43.57
N GLY A 687 13.44 2.27 -42.60
CA GLY A 687 13.84 2.39 -41.20
C GLY A 687 12.99 3.35 -40.35
N PRO A 688 13.27 3.43 -39.04
CA PRO A 688 12.60 4.35 -38.12
C PRO A 688 13.08 5.81 -38.28
N ALA A 689 12.15 6.76 -38.12
CA ALA A 689 12.42 8.19 -38.18
C ALA A 689 12.02 8.91 -36.87
N LEU A 690 12.61 10.08 -36.62
CA LEU A 690 12.44 10.85 -35.38
C LEU A 690 11.89 12.26 -35.64
N LEU A 691 10.69 12.58 -35.18
CA LEU A 691 10.20 13.95 -35.06
C LEU A 691 10.86 14.64 -33.87
N VAL A 692 11.50 15.79 -34.10
CA VAL A 692 12.22 16.55 -33.07
C VAL A 692 11.70 17.98 -32.97
N GLY A 693 11.77 18.57 -31.78
CA GLY A 693 11.31 19.95 -31.50
C GLY A 693 10.89 20.10 -30.03
N PRO A 694 10.66 21.31 -29.52
CA PRO A 694 10.38 21.54 -28.10
C PRO A 694 9.07 20.88 -27.61
N PRO A 695 8.89 20.73 -26.28
CA PRO A 695 7.58 20.42 -25.71
C PRO A 695 6.57 21.49 -26.13
N GLY A 696 5.44 21.09 -26.73
CA GLY A 696 4.44 22.03 -27.26
C GLY A 696 4.61 22.47 -28.72
N ALA A 697 5.65 22.01 -29.43
CA ALA A 697 5.83 22.25 -30.87
C ALA A 697 4.74 21.65 -31.79
N GLY A 698 3.76 20.93 -31.24
CA GLY A 698 2.71 20.25 -32.00
C GLY A 698 3.05 18.81 -32.43
N LYS A 699 4.18 18.24 -31.99
CA LYS A 699 4.61 16.87 -32.34
C LYS A 699 3.51 15.82 -32.21
N THR A 700 2.79 15.80 -31.08
CA THR A 700 1.67 14.89 -30.81
C THR A 700 0.51 15.07 -31.79
N THR A 701 0.13 16.31 -32.10
CA THR A 701 -0.87 16.62 -33.13
C THR A 701 -0.41 16.12 -34.50
N LEU A 702 0.86 16.35 -34.86
CA LEU A 702 1.45 15.89 -36.12
C LEU A 702 1.56 14.36 -36.21
N LEU A 703 1.78 13.64 -35.10
CA LEU A 703 1.66 12.18 -35.06
C LEU A 703 0.23 11.71 -35.33
N LEU A 704 -0.78 12.36 -34.76
CA LEU A 704 -2.20 12.01 -34.92
C LEU A 704 -2.77 12.41 -36.30
N GLU A 705 -2.28 13.50 -36.89
CA GLU A 705 -2.51 13.83 -38.30
C GLU A 705 -1.84 12.80 -39.22
N THR A 706 -0.60 12.39 -38.91
CA THR A 706 0.11 11.34 -39.63
C THR A 706 -0.63 10.00 -39.53
N ALA A 707 -1.17 9.64 -38.37
CA ALA A 707 -2.01 8.46 -38.18
C ALA A 707 -3.22 8.47 -39.12
N ARG A 708 -4.05 9.53 -39.07
CA ARG A 708 -5.22 9.70 -39.94
C ARG A 708 -4.86 9.69 -41.42
N ALA A 709 -3.78 10.36 -41.81
CA ALA A 709 -3.32 10.44 -43.18
C ALA A 709 -2.66 9.14 -43.71
N LEU A 710 -2.16 8.26 -42.83
CA LEU A 710 -1.73 6.90 -43.17
C LEU A 710 -2.93 5.94 -43.23
N SER A 711 -3.87 6.07 -42.29
CA SER A 711 -5.14 5.35 -42.24
C SER A 711 -5.96 5.56 -43.52
N ALA A 712 -6.01 6.80 -44.03
CA ALA A 712 -6.60 7.15 -45.33
C ALA A 712 -5.83 6.61 -46.57
N ARG A 713 -4.59 6.14 -46.38
CA ARG A 713 -3.74 5.51 -47.42
C ARG A 713 -3.67 3.97 -47.27
N GLY A 714 -4.58 3.38 -46.51
CA GLY A 714 -4.65 1.92 -46.32
C GLY A 714 -3.56 1.32 -45.43
N TRP A 715 -2.88 2.14 -44.62
CA TRP A 715 -1.99 1.66 -43.55
C TRP A 715 -2.77 1.45 -42.24
N THR A 716 -2.19 0.66 -41.34
CA THR A 716 -2.72 0.39 -40.00
C THR A 716 -1.88 1.12 -38.95
N PRO A 717 -2.28 2.31 -38.46
CA PRO A 717 -1.54 3.03 -37.43
C PRO A 717 -1.72 2.41 -36.02
N ILE A 718 -0.63 2.37 -35.26
CA ILE A 718 -0.58 2.05 -33.83
C ILE A 718 0.04 3.26 -33.13
N TYR A 719 -0.73 4.00 -32.35
CA TYR A 719 -0.25 5.16 -31.59
C TYR A 719 -0.10 4.82 -30.10
N LEU A 720 1.04 5.18 -29.49
CA LEU A 720 1.24 5.07 -28.05
C LEU A 720 2.08 6.23 -27.49
N ASP A 721 1.56 6.88 -26.44
CA ASP A 721 2.30 7.78 -25.57
C ASP A 721 3.04 7.01 -24.47
N LEU A 722 4.37 7.03 -24.48
CA LEU A 722 5.19 6.35 -23.45
C LEU A 722 5.33 7.16 -22.16
N MET A 723 5.11 8.48 -22.17
CA MET A 723 5.07 9.29 -20.94
C MET A 723 3.89 8.89 -20.05
N GLY A 724 2.74 8.56 -20.66
CA GLY A 724 1.62 7.92 -19.99
C GLY A 724 1.80 6.41 -19.72
N ALA A 725 2.38 5.65 -20.65
CA ALA A 725 2.41 4.18 -20.57
C ALA A 725 3.55 3.60 -19.72
N ALA A 726 4.77 4.16 -19.76
CA ALA A 726 5.98 3.55 -19.23
C ALA A 726 6.17 3.67 -17.70
N SER A 727 5.09 3.91 -16.93
CA SER A 727 5.18 4.06 -15.47
C SER A 727 5.30 2.73 -14.69
N SER A 728 4.93 1.60 -15.31
CA SER A 728 5.25 0.26 -14.82
C SER A 728 5.30 -0.74 -15.99
N PRO A 729 5.96 -1.90 -15.83
CA PRO A 729 6.03 -2.92 -16.88
C PRO A 729 4.67 -3.46 -17.30
N GLU A 730 3.77 -3.67 -16.34
CA GLU A 730 2.40 -4.15 -16.56
C GLU A 730 1.56 -3.10 -17.29
N ARG A 731 1.65 -1.83 -16.87
CA ARG A 731 0.94 -0.72 -17.51
C ARG A 731 1.41 -0.49 -18.95
N PHE A 732 2.71 -0.54 -19.18
CA PHE A 732 3.29 -0.47 -20.52
C PHE A 732 2.75 -1.63 -21.40
N ALA A 733 2.77 -2.85 -20.88
CA ALA A 733 2.34 -4.03 -21.63
C ALA A 733 0.84 -4.01 -21.95
N VAL A 734 -0.01 -3.55 -21.02
CA VAL A 734 -1.45 -3.39 -21.27
C VAL A 734 -1.72 -2.26 -22.28
N ALA A 735 -1.11 -1.08 -22.10
CA ALA A 735 -1.32 0.05 -23.01
C ALA A 735 -0.84 -0.25 -24.44
N ALA A 736 0.26 -0.98 -24.59
CA ALA A 736 0.77 -1.42 -25.89
C ALA A 736 -0.09 -2.49 -26.58
N LEU A 737 -0.92 -3.24 -25.83
CA LEU A 737 -1.94 -4.14 -26.38
C LEU A 737 -3.24 -3.41 -26.71
N ASP A 738 -3.67 -2.50 -25.85
CA ASP A 738 -4.91 -1.74 -26.02
C ASP A 738 -4.79 -0.70 -27.16
N ALA A 739 -3.57 -0.37 -27.58
CA ALA A 739 -3.26 0.42 -28.78
C ALA A 739 -3.30 -0.40 -30.10
N LEU A 740 -3.55 -1.72 -30.07
CA LEU A 740 -3.66 -2.54 -31.28
C LEU A 740 -5.06 -2.43 -31.90
N PRO A 741 -5.20 -2.12 -33.19
CA PRO A 741 -6.51 -2.03 -33.84
C PRO A 741 -7.23 -3.38 -33.90
N ALA A 742 -8.56 -3.35 -33.80
CA ALA A 742 -9.41 -4.52 -33.62
C ALA A 742 -9.29 -5.57 -34.74
N ASP A 743 -9.10 -5.12 -35.98
CA ASP A 743 -9.01 -6.01 -37.15
C ASP A 743 -7.72 -6.86 -37.14
N SER A 744 -6.66 -6.35 -36.48
CA SER A 744 -5.40 -7.09 -36.29
C SER A 744 -5.51 -8.25 -35.30
N PHE A 745 -6.57 -8.27 -34.48
CA PHE A 745 -6.64 -9.15 -33.32
C PHE A 745 -6.77 -10.64 -33.70
N GLY A 746 -7.36 -10.95 -34.86
CA GLY A 746 -7.60 -12.33 -35.30
C GLY A 746 -6.31 -13.16 -35.49
N ALA A 747 -5.25 -12.56 -36.03
CA ALA A 747 -3.94 -13.22 -36.21
C ALA A 747 -3.05 -13.14 -34.95
N LEU A 748 -3.25 -12.13 -34.11
CA LEU A 748 -2.39 -11.84 -32.96
C LEU A 748 -2.93 -12.36 -31.63
N LEU A 749 -4.18 -12.85 -31.57
CA LEU A 749 -4.89 -13.25 -30.35
C LEU A 749 -4.04 -14.09 -29.40
N GLY A 750 -3.34 -15.12 -29.90
CA GLY A 750 -2.47 -15.97 -29.08
C GLY A 750 -1.34 -15.19 -28.38
N ARG A 751 -0.65 -14.30 -29.10
CA ARG A 751 0.40 -13.44 -28.55
C ARG A 751 -0.17 -12.38 -27.61
N ALA A 752 -1.28 -11.74 -27.98
CA ALA A 752 -1.94 -10.76 -27.13
C ALA A 752 -2.43 -11.37 -25.79
N THR A 753 -3.02 -12.56 -25.83
CA THR A 753 -3.44 -13.31 -24.62
C THR A 753 -2.26 -13.88 -23.82
N GLN A 754 -1.08 -14.05 -24.43
CA GLN A 754 0.16 -14.36 -23.70
C GLN A 754 0.70 -13.11 -22.99
N ILE A 755 0.86 -11.99 -23.71
CA ILE A 755 1.34 -10.72 -23.16
C ILE A 755 0.44 -10.25 -22.01
N ARG A 756 -0.89 -10.27 -22.18
CA ARG A 756 -1.82 -9.83 -21.13
C ARG A 756 -1.74 -10.72 -19.87
N ARG A 757 -1.43 -12.01 -20.01
CA ARG A 757 -1.19 -12.92 -18.86
C ARG A 757 0.16 -12.68 -18.17
N LEU A 758 1.19 -12.24 -18.89
CA LEU A 758 2.47 -11.81 -18.30
C LEU A 758 2.34 -10.43 -17.63
N ALA A 759 1.39 -9.61 -18.06
CA ALA A 759 1.07 -8.31 -17.47
C ALA A 759 0.10 -8.40 -16.27
N GLU A 760 -0.32 -9.59 -15.83
CA GLU A 760 -1.14 -9.75 -14.63
C GLU A 760 -0.34 -9.39 -13.37
N PRO A 761 -0.88 -8.60 -12.42
CA PRO A 761 -0.13 -8.09 -11.27
C PRO A 761 0.59 -9.19 -10.47
N GLY A 762 1.93 -9.10 -10.44
CA GLY A 762 2.79 -10.04 -9.72
C GLY A 762 3.15 -11.34 -10.47
N THR A 763 2.89 -11.41 -11.78
CA THR A 763 3.33 -12.53 -12.64
C THR A 763 4.76 -12.31 -13.19
N ASP A 764 4.92 -11.73 -14.39
CA ASP A 764 6.21 -11.43 -15.01
C ASP A 764 6.14 -10.22 -15.95
N GLY A 765 6.09 -9.02 -15.34
CA GLY A 765 6.08 -7.76 -16.09
C GLY A 765 7.32 -7.54 -16.97
N ALA A 766 8.47 -8.15 -16.63
CA ALA A 766 9.67 -8.09 -17.46
C ALA A 766 9.48 -8.89 -18.75
N GLY A 767 8.99 -10.14 -18.64
CA GLY A 767 8.56 -10.94 -19.76
C GLY A 767 7.45 -10.28 -20.59
N ALA A 768 6.52 -9.57 -19.96
CA ALA A 768 5.46 -8.83 -20.65
C ALA A 768 6.01 -7.73 -21.57
N VAL A 769 6.93 -6.90 -21.06
CA VAL A 769 7.61 -5.86 -21.86
C VAL A 769 8.40 -6.48 -23.01
N GLN A 770 9.20 -7.53 -22.76
CA GLN A 770 9.98 -8.20 -23.81
C GLN A 770 9.07 -8.84 -24.88
N ALA A 771 7.91 -9.37 -24.49
CA ALA A 771 6.94 -9.93 -25.43
C ALA A 771 6.24 -8.85 -26.27
N VAL A 772 5.98 -7.65 -25.72
CA VAL A 772 5.52 -6.47 -26.51
C VAL A 772 6.58 -6.01 -27.50
N LEU A 773 7.84 -5.86 -27.08
CA LEU A 773 8.93 -5.46 -27.98
C LEU A 773 9.16 -6.50 -29.09
N SER A 774 8.96 -7.79 -28.77
CA SER A 774 8.98 -8.88 -29.75
C SER A 774 7.78 -8.84 -30.72
N LEU A 775 6.59 -8.44 -30.24
CA LEU A 775 5.41 -8.24 -31.06
C LEU A 775 5.60 -7.07 -32.03
N TRP A 776 5.99 -5.90 -31.55
CA TRP A 776 6.23 -4.71 -32.38
C TRP A 776 7.33 -4.91 -33.42
N ALA A 777 8.36 -5.70 -33.12
CA ALA A 777 9.39 -6.06 -34.09
C ALA A 777 8.87 -6.94 -35.24
N ALA A 778 7.86 -7.78 -34.99
CA ALA A 778 7.28 -8.69 -35.98
C ALA A 778 6.06 -8.11 -36.71
N LEU A 779 5.40 -7.09 -36.15
CA LEU A 779 4.13 -6.56 -36.63
C LEU A 779 4.31 -5.51 -37.74
N THR A 780 4.79 -5.95 -38.91
CA THR A 780 5.01 -5.10 -40.10
C THR A 780 3.78 -5.03 -41.03
N ASP A 781 2.94 -6.05 -41.00
CA ASP A 781 1.65 -6.13 -41.71
C ASP A 781 0.55 -6.61 -40.74
N ALA A 782 -0.68 -6.15 -40.95
CA ALA A 782 -1.86 -6.65 -40.27
C ALA A 782 -3.02 -6.82 -41.26
N GLY A 783 -3.18 -8.03 -41.81
CA GLY A 783 -4.31 -8.39 -42.67
C GLY A 783 -4.17 -7.91 -44.12
N GLY A 784 -2.94 -7.75 -44.61
CA GLY A 784 -2.64 -7.18 -45.93
C GLY A 784 -2.46 -5.65 -45.91
N HIS A 785 -2.53 -5.03 -44.72
CA HIS A 785 -2.31 -3.61 -44.52
C HIS A 785 -0.98 -3.35 -43.80
N PRO A 786 -0.09 -2.49 -44.34
CA PRO A 786 1.19 -2.19 -43.71
C PRO A 786 1.01 -1.40 -42.41
N VAL A 787 1.71 -1.83 -41.35
CA VAL A 787 1.55 -1.25 -40.00
C VAL A 787 2.51 -0.08 -39.78
N ALA A 788 1.98 1.04 -39.30
CA ALA A 788 2.76 2.20 -38.87
C ALA A 788 2.79 2.30 -37.34
N LEU A 789 3.98 2.17 -36.73
CA LEU A 789 4.18 2.30 -35.28
C LEU A 789 4.57 3.74 -34.94
N LEU A 790 3.73 4.45 -34.19
CA LEU A 790 3.82 5.88 -33.89
C LEU A 790 3.98 6.05 -32.36
N LEU A 791 5.19 6.34 -31.89
CA LEU A 791 5.50 6.42 -30.46
C LEU A 791 5.80 7.86 -30.04
N ASP A 792 5.04 8.40 -29.08
CA ASP A 792 5.30 9.71 -28.47
C ASP A 792 6.11 9.58 -27.17
N GLU A 793 7.05 10.52 -26.98
CA GLU A 793 8.15 10.52 -26.00
C GLU A 793 8.72 9.12 -25.66
N PRO A 794 9.23 8.34 -26.64
CA PRO A 794 9.68 6.98 -26.40
C PRO A 794 10.89 6.87 -25.46
N THR A 795 11.61 7.98 -25.22
CA THR A 795 12.69 8.08 -24.22
C THR A 795 12.22 7.68 -22.82
N GLU A 796 10.92 7.81 -22.52
CA GLU A 796 10.34 7.49 -21.22
C GLU A 796 10.34 5.99 -20.90
N ILE A 797 10.62 5.11 -21.88
CA ILE A 797 10.86 3.68 -21.61
C ILE A 797 12.05 3.46 -20.64
N ARG A 798 12.96 4.44 -20.50
CA ARG A 798 14.00 4.44 -19.46
C ARG A 798 13.43 4.33 -18.04
N SER A 799 12.20 4.76 -17.80
CA SER A 799 11.50 4.61 -16.51
C SER A 799 11.28 3.15 -16.13
N LEU A 800 11.26 2.23 -17.10
CA LEU A 800 11.19 0.79 -16.83
C LEU A 800 12.52 0.22 -16.31
N ALA A 801 13.66 0.93 -16.46
CA ALA A 801 14.97 0.45 -16.02
C ALA A 801 15.13 0.35 -14.49
N TYR A 802 14.24 0.97 -13.71
CA TYR A 802 14.17 0.81 -12.26
C TYR A 802 13.54 -0.54 -11.82
N PHE A 803 12.93 -1.28 -12.75
CA PHE A 803 12.28 -2.57 -12.48
C PHE A 803 13.24 -3.75 -12.78
N ALA A 804 13.16 -4.80 -11.97
CA ALA A 804 14.02 -5.97 -12.11
C ALA A 804 13.85 -6.64 -13.49
N GLY A 805 14.98 -6.94 -14.14
CA GLY A 805 15.00 -7.53 -15.49
C GLY A 805 14.85 -6.53 -16.65
N LEU A 806 14.67 -5.23 -16.39
CA LEU A 806 14.37 -4.22 -17.42
C LEU A 806 15.40 -3.08 -17.54
N ARG A 807 16.58 -3.23 -16.93
CA ARG A 807 17.71 -2.26 -16.98
C ARG A 807 18.06 -1.81 -18.41
N GLU A 808 17.83 -2.66 -19.40
CA GLU A 808 18.16 -2.45 -20.82
C GLU A 808 16.93 -2.18 -21.71
N ALA A 809 15.77 -1.82 -21.14
CA ALA A 809 14.51 -1.66 -21.88
C ALA A 809 14.61 -0.69 -23.09
N ALA A 810 15.39 0.39 -22.99
CA ALA A 810 15.63 1.29 -24.12
C ALA A 810 16.46 0.64 -25.25
N THR A 811 17.49 -0.12 -24.91
CA THR A 811 18.31 -0.90 -25.85
C THR A 811 17.48 -1.99 -26.53
N ALA A 812 16.61 -2.65 -25.78
CA ALA A 812 15.67 -3.66 -26.27
C ALA A 812 14.64 -3.03 -27.24
N LEU A 813 14.10 -1.84 -26.95
CA LEU A 813 13.24 -1.11 -27.88
C LEU A 813 13.99 -0.76 -29.16
N GLY A 814 15.19 -0.18 -29.07
CA GLY A 814 15.99 0.14 -30.27
C GLY A 814 16.25 -1.09 -31.15
N SER A 815 16.53 -2.23 -30.51
CA SER A 815 16.72 -3.52 -31.19
C SER A 815 15.44 -4.07 -31.82
N ALA A 816 14.26 -3.76 -31.26
CA ALA A 816 12.96 -4.09 -31.84
C ALA A 816 12.60 -3.19 -33.02
N LEU A 817 12.80 -1.87 -32.90
CA LEU A 817 12.48 -0.90 -33.94
C LEU A 817 13.37 -1.07 -35.18
N ARG A 818 14.66 -1.40 -35.00
CA ARG A 818 15.60 -1.71 -36.12
C ARG A 818 15.21 -2.93 -36.95
N ARG A 819 14.31 -3.80 -36.46
CA ARG A 819 13.76 -4.93 -37.24
C ARG A 819 12.56 -4.55 -38.11
N ARG A 820 12.03 -3.32 -37.99
CA ARG A 820 10.94 -2.80 -38.83
C ARG A 820 11.52 -2.07 -40.04
N ALA A 821 11.30 -2.60 -41.24
CA ALA A 821 11.90 -2.09 -42.48
C ALA A 821 11.37 -0.72 -42.93
N ARG A 822 10.15 -0.33 -42.53
CA ARG A 822 9.50 0.98 -42.76
C ARG A 822 8.40 1.18 -41.71
N GLY A 823 7.65 2.28 -41.76
CA GLY A 823 6.44 2.40 -40.93
C GLY A 823 6.74 2.50 -39.43
N THR A 824 7.70 3.34 -39.05
CA THR A 824 8.02 3.61 -37.64
C THR A 824 8.39 5.08 -37.45
N LEU A 825 7.66 5.79 -36.61
CA LEU A 825 7.86 7.19 -36.31
C LEU A 825 7.91 7.40 -34.79
N LEU A 826 8.97 8.05 -34.34
CA LEU A 826 9.20 8.39 -32.95
C LEU A 826 9.06 9.91 -32.82
N ALA A 827 8.36 10.43 -31.82
CA ALA A 827 8.39 11.86 -31.51
C ALA A 827 9.07 12.07 -30.15
N SER A 828 10.03 12.99 -30.06
CA SER A 828 10.60 13.35 -28.75
C SER A 828 11.03 14.80 -28.63
N SER A 829 10.89 15.32 -27.41
CA SER A 829 11.42 16.62 -26.98
C SER A 829 12.90 16.57 -26.61
N TYR A 830 13.57 15.42 -26.75
CA TYR A 830 14.95 15.21 -26.30
C TYR A 830 15.81 14.59 -27.43
N PRO A 831 16.12 15.36 -28.50
CA PRO A 831 16.73 14.84 -29.71
C PRO A 831 18.09 14.16 -29.48
N THR A 832 18.96 14.75 -28.65
CA THR A 832 20.27 14.15 -28.34
C THR A 832 20.10 12.86 -27.56
N LEU A 833 19.25 12.81 -26.52
CA LEU A 833 18.98 11.57 -25.78
C LEU A 833 18.39 10.48 -26.69
N ALA A 834 17.48 10.82 -27.60
CA ALA A 834 16.93 9.86 -28.55
C ALA A 834 18.00 9.32 -29.52
N ARG A 835 18.94 10.15 -29.97
CA ARG A 835 20.09 9.74 -30.80
C ARG A 835 21.14 8.94 -30.02
N GLU A 836 21.34 9.21 -28.73
CA GLU A 836 22.23 8.43 -27.85
C GLU A 836 21.69 7.02 -27.59
N LEU A 837 20.40 6.89 -27.30
CA LEU A 837 19.74 5.60 -27.10
C LEU A 837 19.65 4.81 -28.42
N TRP A 838 19.38 5.50 -29.53
CA TRP A 838 19.09 4.92 -30.83
C TRP A 838 19.90 5.63 -31.95
N PRO A 839 21.22 5.40 -32.03
CA PRO A 839 22.04 5.98 -33.07
C PRO A 839 21.61 5.45 -34.45
N GLY A 840 21.65 6.34 -35.46
CA GLY A 840 21.18 6.08 -36.82
C GLY A 840 19.76 6.58 -37.12
N LEU A 841 19.06 7.20 -36.15
CA LEU A 841 17.77 7.86 -36.41
C LEU A 841 17.94 9.18 -37.17
N GLU A 842 17.38 9.25 -38.37
CA GLU A 842 17.24 10.50 -39.12
C GLU A 842 16.10 11.36 -38.52
N ALA A 843 16.34 12.67 -38.39
CA ALA A 843 15.46 13.58 -37.67
C ALA A 843 14.72 14.54 -38.60
N VAL A 844 13.40 14.63 -38.44
CA VAL A 844 12.56 15.66 -39.07
C VAL A 844 12.22 16.70 -38.01
N GLU A 845 12.71 17.91 -38.18
CA GLU A 845 12.45 19.01 -37.25
C GLU A 845 11.05 19.60 -37.46
N VAL A 846 10.31 19.73 -36.37
CA VAL A 846 9.01 20.39 -36.29
C VAL A 846 9.26 21.87 -36.03
N SER A 847 9.51 22.60 -37.11
CA SER A 847 9.71 24.06 -37.12
C SER A 847 8.51 24.81 -36.51
N PRO A 848 8.66 26.08 -36.09
CA PRO A 848 7.53 26.95 -35.76
C PRO A 848 6.50 27.06 -36.91
N LEU A 849 5.30 27.55 -36.59
CA LEU A 849 4.27 27.91 -37.57
C LEU A 849 4.79 29.00 -38.52
N THR A 850 4.40 28.90 -39.79
CA THR A 850 4.65 29.93 -40.80
C THR A 850 3.51 30.96 -40.83
N PRO A 851 3.75 32.17 -41.37
CA PRO A 851 2.69 33.16 -41.61
C PRO A 851 1.52 32.62 -42.44
N ALA A 852 1.80 31.73 -43.40
CA ALA A 852 0.77 31.11 -44.24
C ALA A 852 -0.10 30.10 -43.46
N GLU A 853 0.50 29.21 -42.66
CA GLU A 853 -0.24 28.24 -41.84
C GLU A 853 -1.19 28.94 -40.85
N ILE A 854 -0.71 29.99 -40.17
CA ILE A 854 -1.51 30.70 -39.17
C ILE A 854 -2.57 31.64 -39.79
N ALA A 855 -2.26 32.29 -40.93
CA ALA A 855 -3.26 33.07 -41.67
C ALA A 855 -4.37 32.17 -42.23
N SER A 856 -4.02 30.99 -42.75
CA SER A 856 -5.01 30.00 -43.23
C SER A 856 -5.92 29.50 -42.10
N ALA A 857 -5.39 29.27 -40.90
CA ALA A 857 -6.17 28.82 -39.74
C ALA A 857 -7.09 29.91 -39.16
N LEU A 858 -6.70 31.18 -39.29
CA LEU A 858 -7.48 32.32 -38.83
C LEU A 858 -8.50 32.82 -39.87
N ALA A 859 -8.29 32.55 -41.15
CA ALA A 859 -9.23 32.87 -42.22
C ALA A 859 -10.59 32.17 -42.04
N SER A 860 -10.60 30.90 -41.64
CA SER A 860 -11.82 30.13 -41.30
C SER A 860 -12.57 30.64 -40.06
N LEU A 861 -12.00 31.61 -39.33
CA LEU A 861 -12.60 32.24 -38.15
C LEU A 861 -12.85 33.75 -38.35
N ASN A 862 -12.67 34.28 -39.56
CA ASN A 862 -12.68 35.73 -39.86
C ASN A 862 -11.65 36.57 -39.07
N LEU A 863 -10.62 35.94 -38.50
CA LEU A 863 -9.60 36.57 -37.66
C LEU A 863 -8.26 36.81 -38.38
N ALA A 864 -8.21 36.66 -39.71
CA ALA A 864 -6.97 36.68 -40.50
C ALA A 864 -6.09 37.95 -40.29
N SER A 865 -6.70 39.10 -39.99
CA SER A 865 -6.00 40.35 -39.63
C SER A 865 -5.08 40.21 -38.41
N HIS A 866 -5.39 39.30 -37.48
CA HIS A 866 -4.60 39.06 -36.27
C HIS A 866 -3.42 38.09 -36.49
N ALA A 867 -3.28 37.50 -37.67
CA ALA A 867 -2.30 36.42 -37.93
C ALA A 867 -0.86 36.78 -37.55
N ALA A 868 -0.39 37.98 -37.91
CA ALA A 868 0.95 38.44 -37.57
C ALA A 868 1.14 38.67 -36.06
N ALA A 869 0.09 39.13 -35.36
CA ALA A 869 0.14 39.36 -33.91
C ALA A 869 0.14 38.05 -33.12
N VAL A 870 -0.73 37.09 -33.46
CA VAL A 870 -0.76 35.76 -32.83
C VAL A 870 0.54 35.00 -33.09
N LEU A 871 1.12 35.12 -34.30
CA LEU A 871 2.38 34.45 -34.63
C LEU A 871 3.52 34.91 -33.72
N ARG A 872 3.67 36.22 -33.52
CA ARG A 872 4.69 36.78 -32.61
C ARG A 872 4.40 36.42 -31.15
N ALA A 873 3.15 36.63 -30.70
CA ALA A 873 2.77 36.41 -29.31
C ALA A 873 2.83 34.94 -28.86
N SER A 874 2.68 33.99 -29.80
CA SER A 874 2.86 32.55 -29.57
C SER A 874 4.29 32.04 -29.80
N PHE A 875 5.21 32.90 -30.25
CA PHE A 875 6.53 32.53 -30.79
C PHE A 875 6.46 31.43 -31.87
N GLY A 876 5.35 31.38 -32.61
CA GLY A 876 5.05 30.37 -33.62
C GLY A 876 4.75 28.96 -33.11
N TRP A 877 4.64 28.71 -31.80
CA TRP A 877 4.38 27.35 -31.30
C TRP A 877 2.88 27.02 -31.21
N PRO A 878 2.39 25.92 -31.81
CA PRO A 878 0.96 25.58 -31.84
C PRO A 878 0.28 25.52 -30.47
N ARG A 879 0.98 25.08 -29.41
CA ARG A 879 0.46 25.01 -28.04
C ARG A 879 0.07 26.38 -27.47
N TYR A 880 0.80 27.43 -27.81
CA TYR A 880 0.52 28.80 -27.37
C TYR A 880 -0.42 29.52 -28.33
N ALA A 881 -0.29 29.24 -29.64
CA ALA A 881 -1.18 29.79 -30.65
C ALA A 881 -2.64 29.42 -30.39
N ARG A 882 -2.97 28.14 -30.16
CA ARG A 882 -4.36 27.69 -29.89
C ARG A 882 -5.03 28.50 -28.76
N VAL A 883 -4.35 28.65 -27.62
CA VAL A 883 -4.84 29.43 -26.46
C VAL A 883 -5.18 30.87 -26.86
N LEU A 884 -4.31 31.54 -27.63
CA LEU A 884 -4.56 32.91 -28.08
C LEU A 884 -5.70 32.99 -29.11
N VAL A 885 -5.80 32.04 -30.05
CA VAL A 885 -6.88 32.00 -31.04
C VAL A 885 -8.24 31.75 -30.39
N GLU A 886 -8.31 30.89 -29.36
CA GLU A 886 -9.54 30.67 -28.58
C GLU A 886 -10.01 31.95 -27.87
N ARG A 887 -9.10 32.71 -27.26
CA ARG A 887 -9.45 33.99 -26.60
C ARG A 887 -9.86 35.06 -27.62
N LEU A 888 -9.20 35.13 -28.78
CA LEU A 888 -9.63 35.98 -29.90
C LEU A 888 -11.02 35.61 -30.43
N ALA A 889 -11.33 34.32 -30.56
CA ALA A 889 -12.65 33.84 -30.94
C ALA A 889 -13.73 34.12 -29.87
N ALA A 890 -13.33 34.30 -28.60
CA ALA A 890 -14.18 34.77 -27.52
C ALA A 890 -14.28 36.31 -27.43
N GLY A 891 -13.57 37.06 -28.28
CA GLY A 891 -13.63 38.52 -28.37
C GLY A 891 -12.49 39.30 -27.68
N ASP A 892 -11.51 38.62 -27.07
CA ASP A 892 -10.37 39.29 -26.42
C ASP A 892 -9.34 39.82 -27.44
N GLY A 893 -8.77 41.00 -27.19
CA GLY A 893 -7.59 41.48 -27.91
C GLY A 893 -6.33 40.66 -27.57
N VAL A 894 -5.44 40.47 -28.55
CA VAL A 894 -4.24 39.59 -28.43
C VAL A 894 -3.38 39.88 -27.19
N GLU A 895 -3.18 41.17 -26.88
CA GLU A 895 -2.40 41.63 -25.73
C GLU A 895 -3.07 41.26 -24.39
N ALA A 896 -4.38 41.52 -24.26
CA ALA A 896 -5.15 41.21 -23.06
C ALA A 896 -5.23 39.70 -22.83
N ALA A 897 -5.49 38.92 -23.89
CA ALA A 897 -5.47 37.46 -23.86
C ALA A 897 -4.11 36.91 -23.40
N TRP A 898 -3.00 37.46 -23.91
CA TRP A 898 -1.66 37.04 -23.51
C TRP A 898 -1.36 37.38 -22.05
N ALA A 899 -1.66 38.61 -21.62
CA ALA A 899 -1.43 39.07 -20.25
C ALA A 899 -2.20 38.24 -19.21
N GLN A 900 -3.50 37.99 -19.46
CA GLN A 900 -4.34 37.18 -18.58
C GLN A 900 -3.89 35.72 -18.54
N GLU A 901 -3.59 35.09 -19.68
CA GLU A 901 -3.20 33.68 -19.73
C GLU A 901 -1.75 33.44 -19.29
N MET A 902 -0.92 34.49 -19.16
CA MET A 902 0.44 34.46 -18.58
C MET A 902 0.47 34.85 -17.07
N ALA A 903 -0.65 35.33 -16.51
CA ALA A 903 -0.82 35.49 -15.07
C ALA A 903 -0.79 34.13 -14.34
N ALA A 904 -0.56 34.14 -13.03
CA ALA A 904 -0.44 32.92 -12.24
C ALA A 904 -1.69 32.02 -12.35
N GLY A 905 -1.51 30.77 -12.80
CA GLY A 905 -2.60 29.83 -13.05
C GLY A 905 -3.21 29.89 -14.46
N GLY A 906 -2.86 30.88 -15.27
CA GLY A 906 -3.27 30.99 -16.68
C GLY A 906 -2.71 29.88 -17.56
N ARG A 907 -3.29 29.68 -18.76
CA ARG A 907 -2.95 28.53 -19.60
C ARG A 907 -1.60 28.67 -20.31
N LEU A 908 -1.17 29.88 -20.66
CA LEU A 908 0.19 30.13 -21.17
C LEU A 908 1.23 30.00 -20.04
N GLU A 909 0.92 30.50 -18.84
CA GLU A 909 1.75 30.36 -17.63
C GLU A 909 2.01 28.90 -17.31
N SER A 910 0.94 28.12 -17.10
CA SER A 910 1.03 26.70 -16.76
C SER A 910 1.71 25.88 -17.87
N ALA A 911 1.49 26.24 -19.15
CA ALA A 911 2.16 25.59 -20.27
C ALA A 911 3.67 25.88 -20.33
N ALA A 912 4.09 27.12 -20.04
CA ALA A 912 5.49 27.50 -20.00
C ALA A 912 6.20 26.93 -18.75
N ARG A 913 5.58 27.00 -17.57
CA ARG A 913 6.04 26.36 -16.32
C ARG A 913 6.32 24.87 -16.50
N HIS A 914 5.35 24.14 -17.06
CA HIS A 914 5.49 22.70 -17.31
C HIS A 914 6.70 22.38 -18.22
N THR A 915 6.92 23.21 -19.25
CA THR A 915 8.05 23.07 -20.18
C THR A 915 9.38 23.36 -19.48
N HIS A 916 9.44 24.42 -18.66
CA HIS A 916 10.60 24.78 -17.84
C HIS A 916 10.97 23.66 -16.84
N GLU A 917 10.00 23.12 -16.09
CA GLU A 917 10.22 22.00 -15.17
C GLU A 917 10.75 20.75 -15.89
N ALA A 918 10.15 20.40 -17.04
CA ALA A 918 10.54 19.22 -17.81
C ALA A 918 12.01 19.27 -18.28
N LEU A 919 12.49 20.48 -18.62
CA LEU A 919 13.89 20.75 -18.95
C LEU A 919 14.80 20.68 -17.71
N LEU A 920 14.44 21.37 -16.61
CA LEU A 920 15.24 21.44 -15.38
C LEU A 920 15.53 20.06 -14.75
N LEU A 921 14.57 19.13 -14.84
CA LEU A 921 14.71 17.80 -14.23
C LEU A 921 15.66 16.88 -15.02
N ARG A 922 15.89 17.18 -16.30
CA ARG A 922 16.71 16.35 -17.21
C ARG A 922 18.12 16.91 -17.36
N SER A 923 18.29 18.23 -17.28
CA SER A 923 19.57 18.95 -17.43
C SER A 923 20.64 18.62 -16.38
N ARG A 924 20.28 17.93 -15.30
CA ARG A 924 21.13 17.70 -14.11
C ARG A 924 21.33 16.23 -13.73
N GLY A 925 20.85 15.28 -14.54
CA GLY A 925 21.07 13.85 -14.30
C GLY A 925 20.55 13.36 -12.94
N TYR A 926 19.44 13.92 -12.45
CA TYR A 926 18.94 13.65 -11.10
C TYR A 926 18.57 12.15 -10.92
N GLY A 927 19.41 11.43 -10.14
CA GLY A 927 19.09 10.10 -9.61
C GLY A 927 18.06 10.13 -8.46
N MET A 928 17.72 11.33 -7.98
CA MET A 928 16.54 11.61 -7.14
C MET A 928 15.33 11.79 -8.07
N SER A 929 14.21 11.12 -7.83
CA SER A 929 13.04 11.26 -8.72
C SER A 929 12.42 12.66 -8.63
N LYS A 930 11.71 13.09 -9.69
CA LYS A 930 10.91 14.33 -9.68
C LYS A 930 10.03 14.40 -8.42
N ALA A 931 9.42 13.27 -8.03
CA ALA A 931 8.51 13.21 -6.89
C ALA A 931 9.21 13.47 -5.55
N VAL A 932 10.48 13.11 -5.36
CA VAL A 932 11.21 13.41 -4.11
C VAL A 932 11.53 14.90 -4.02
N LEU A 933 12.05 15.51 -5.09
CA LEU A 933 12.32 16.95 -5.11
C LEU A 933 11.03 17.78 -5.07
N ALA A 934 9.94 17.30 -5.66
CA ALA A 934 8.63 17.94 -5.57
C ALA A 934 8.06 17.85 -4.16
N ALA A 935 8.09 16.67 -3.51
CA ALA A 935 7.59 16.50 -2.14
C ALA A 935 8.33 17.40 -1.15
N VAL A 936 9.67 17.46 -1.20
CA VAL A 936 10.47 18.33 -0.31
C VAL A 936 10.23 19.82 -0.62
N ALA A 937 9.90 20.18 -1.86
CA ALA A 937 9.57 21.57 -2.20
C ALA A 937 8.19 21.96 -1.64
N ASP A 938 7.19 21.09 -1.82
CA ASP A 938 5.82 21.22 -1.31
C ASP A 938 5.79 21.29 0.22
N GLU A 939 6.55 20.41 0.89
CA GLU A 939 6.73 20.33 2.36
C GLU A 939 7.41 21.57 2.94
N GLU A 940 8.34 22.21 2.23
CA GLU A 940 8.96 23.48 2.64
C GLU A 940 8.18 24.73 2.18
N GLY A 941 7.03 24.58 1.51
CA GLY A 941 6.24 25.70 0.97
C GLY A 941 6.93 26.46 -0.16
N MET A 942 7.85 25.80 -0.87
CA MET A 942 8.70 26.39 -1.92
C MET A 942 8.36 25.80 -3.29
N ASN A 943 8.51 26.59 -4.35
CA ASN A 943 8.56 26.02 -5.69
C ASN A 943 9.90 25.27 -5.90
N LEU A 944 9.94 24.33 -6.85
CA LEU A 944 11.10 23.48 -7.11
C LEU A 944 12.39 24.29 -7.36
N THR A 945 12.27 25.47 -7.98
CA THR A 945 13.40 26.38 -8.28
C THR A 945 13.94 27.03 -7.02
N ALA A 946 13.07 27.45 -6.10
CA ALA A 946 13.44 27.99 -4.79
C ALA A 946 14.10 26.93 -3.89
N LEU A 947 13.57 25.70 -3.84
CA LEU A 947 14.24 24.59 -3.15
C LEU A 947 15.64 24.33 -3.73
N VAL A 948 15.75 24.24 -5.06
CA VAL A 948 17.03 23.98 -5.74
C VAL A 948 18.05 25.12 -5.53
N ALA A 949 17.61 26.35 -5.29
CA ALA A 949 18.46 27.45 -4.85
C ALA A 949 18.85 27.32 -3.37
N ARG A 950 17.89 27.05 -2.46
CA ARG A 950 18.11 26.89 -1.01
C ARG A 950 19.08 25.76 -0.67
N LEU A 951 19.07 24.68 -1.46
CA LEU A 951 19.98 23.54 -1.32
C LEU A 951 21.46 23.86 -1.64
N GLY A 952 21.82 25.09 -2.04
CA GLY A 952 23.20 25.56 -2.19
C GLY A 952 24.00 24.91 -3.33
N ARG A 953 23.43 23.95 -4.06
CA ARG A 953 24.10 23.18 -5.14
C ARG A 953 24.22 23.94 -6.48
N SER A 954 24.33 25.26 -6.42
CA SER A 954 24.61 26.17 -7.53
C SER A 954 26.01 26.80 -7.41
N SER A 955 26.99 26.03 -6.92
CA SER A 955 28.42 26.40 -6.89
C SER A 955 29.05 26.59 -8.28
N VAL A 956 28.31 26.34 -9.35
CA VAL A 956 28.65 26.72 -10.73
C VAL A 956 27.48 27.56 -11.29
N LYS A 957 27.77 28.76 -11.79
CA LYS A 957 26.81 29.67 -12.45
C LYS A 957 26.40 29.16 -13.84
N LYS A 958 25.77 27.98 -13.90
CA LYS A 958 25.30 27.41 -15.18
C LYS A 958 24.25 28.29 -15.84
N ARG A 959 24.53 28.77 -17.06
CA ARG A 959 23.59 29.53 -17.88
C ARG A 959 22.69 28.55 -18.64
N TYR A 960 21.38 28.73 -18.53
CA TYR A 960 20.40 27.99 -19.33
C TYR A 960 19.87 28.90 -20.43
N TYR A 961 20.14 28.55 -21.69
CA TYR A 961 19.57 29.25 -22.83
C TYR A 961 18.32 28.50 -23.31
N TYR A 962 17.14 29.08 -23.03
CA TYR A 962 15.86 28.54 -23.49
C TYR A 962 15.59 29.00 -24.93
N VAL A 963 15.48 28.06 -25.87
CA VAL A 963 15.17 28.37 -27.27
C VAL A 963 13.73 28.87 -27.42
N ASP A 964 12.80 28.30 -26.66
CA ASP A 964 11.40 28.75 -26.60
C ASP A 964 11.29 30.18 -26.01
N GLY A 965 10.73 31.10 -26.79
CA GLY A 965 10.50 32.48 -26.38
C GLY A 965 9.45 32.63 -25.28
N MET A 966 8.43 31.75 -25.24
CA MET A 966 7.41 31.79 -24.19
C MET A 966 7.99 31.37 -22.84
N VAL A 967 8.85 30.35 -22.83
CA VAL A 967 9.60 29.95 -21.63
C VAL A 967 10.58 31.04 -21.20
N ARG A 968 11.25 31.75 -22.13
CA ARG A 968 12.06 32.93 -21.81
C ARG A 968 11.23 34.02 -21.12
N CYS A 969 10.03 34.32 -21.62
CA CYS A 969 9.12 35.29 -20.98
C CYS A 969 8.67 34.82 -19.59
N TRP A 970 8.23 33.55 -19.46
CA TRP A 970 7.82 32.99 -18.17
C TRP A 970 8.94 33.02 -17.12
N VAL A 971 10.17 32.62 -17.48
CA VAL A 971 11.32 32.67 -16.57
C VAL A 971 11.67 34.12 -16.18
N ARG A 972 11.54 35.08 -17.11
CA ARG A 972 11.75 36.51 -16.80
C ARG A 972 10.70 37.08 -15.84
N LEU A 973 9.45 36.63 -15.94
CA LEU A 973 8.33 37.10 -15.13
C LEU A 973 8.31 36.43 -13.75
N HIS A 974 8.23 35.09 -13.73
CA HIS A 974 7.95 34.29 -12.54
C HIS A 974 9.20 33.66 -11.89
N GLY A 975 10.31 33.57 -12.62
CA GLY A 975 11.59 33.02 -12.12
C GLY A 975 12.34 33.91 -11.12
N ARG A 976 11.76 35.05 -10.70
CA ARG A 976 12.37 36.06 -9.83
C ARG A 976 12.12 35.84 -8.32
N GLY A 977 11.38 34.81 -7.95
CA GLY A 977 11.03 34.53 -6.53
C GLY A 977 9.90 35.39 -5.96
N ARG A 978 9.26 36.23 -6.79
CA ARG A 978 8.00 36.93 -6.48
C ARG A 978 7.03 36.79 -7.67
N PRO A 979 5.71 37.00 -7.48
CA PRO A 979 4.77 37.13 -8.58
C PRO A 979 5.16 38.30 -9.51
N ALA A 980 4.86 38.17 -10.80
CA ALA A 980 4.88 39.29 -11.74
C ALA A 980 3.70 40.23 -11.48
N THR A 981 3.92 41.55 -11.60
CA THR A 981 2.84 42.53 -11.48
C THR A 981 2.02 42.63 -12.77
N GLU A 982 0.81 43.17 -12.69
CA GLU A 982 -0.03 43.44 -13.86
C GLU A 982 0.68 44.35 -14.90
N ALA A 983 1.44 45.34 -14.43
CA ALA A 983 2.26 46.20 -15.29
C ALA A 983 3.41 45.43 -15.98
N GLU A 984 4.05 44.48 -15.30
CA GLU A 984 5.06 43.60 -15.90
C GLU A 984 4.46 42.63 -16.93
N LEU A 985 3.27 42.08 -16.64
CA LEU A 985 2.52 41.22 -17.55
C LEU A 985 2.06 41.97 -18.81
N ALA A 986 1.51 43.17 -18.66
CA ALA A 986 1.08 44.01 -19.78
C ALA A 986 2.26 44.50 -20.64
N ALA A 987 3.40 44.85 -20.02
CA ALA A 987 4.62 45.20 -20.75
C ALA A 987 5.18 43.99 -21.53
N ALA A 988 5.17 42.79 -20.93
CA ALA A 988 5.58 41.57 -21.61
C ALA A 988 4.61 41.17 -22.74
N ALA A 989 3.31 41.40 -22.58
CA ALA A 989 2.30 41.18 -23.62
C ALA A 989 2.53 42.11 -24.82
N ARG A 990 2.78 43.41 -24.59
CA ARG A 990 3.15 44.36 -25.66
C ARG A 990 4.39 43.91 -26.41
N ALA A 991 5.47 43.59 -25.70
CA ALA A 991 6.71 43.09 -26.31
C ALA A 991 6.49 41.82 -27.17
N ALA A 992 5.64 40.88 -26.69
CA ALA A 992 5.30 39.67 -27.42
C ALA A 992 4.42 39.94 -28.67
N VAL A 993 3.54 40.94 -28.62
CA VAL A 993 2.65 41.33 -29.73
C VAL A 993 3.33 42.25 -30.74
N SER A 994 4.20 43.17 -30.32
CA SER A 994 4.99 44.05 -31.20
C SER A 994 6.14 43.29 -31.88
N GLY A 995 6.78 42.37 -31.14
CA GLY A 995 8.01 41.67 -31.55
C GLY A 995 9.28 42.24 -30.92
N GLU A 996 9.18 43.28 -30.07
CA GLU A 996 10.32 43.88 -29.38
C GLU A 996 10.92 42.91 -28.35
N GLY A 997 12.05 42.29 -28.72
CA GLY A 997 12.69 41.22 -27.95
C GLY A 997 12.63 39.84 -28.61
N ALA A 998 12.01 39.72 -29.80
CA ALA A 998 12.17 38.58 -30.69
C ALA A 998 13.60 38.58 -31.28
N VAL A 999 14.58 38.10 -30.49
CA VAL A 999 15.94 37.85 -30.97
C VAL A 999 15.87 36.81 -32.09
N VAL A 1000 16.13 37.27 -33.31
CA VAL A 1000 16.22 36.46 -34.53
C VAL A 1000 17.25 35.34 -34.32
N PRO A 1001 16.96 34.08 -34.68
CA PRO A 1001 17.99 33.05 -34.72
C PRO A 1001 19.02 33.45 -35.78
N ALA A 1002 20.26 33.70 -35.37
CA ALA A 1002 21.27 34.37 -36.19
C ALA A 1002 21.74 33.52 -37.38
N ALA A 1003 21.01 33.61 -38.50
CA ALA A 1003 21.39 33.07 -39.80
C ALA A 1003 22.28 34.05 -40.58
N THR A 1004 23.40 34.45 -39.99
CA THR A 1004 24.43 35.30 -40.63
C THR A 1004 25.80 34.69 -40.35
N ALA A 1005 26.45 34.19 -41.40
CA ALA A 1005 27.71 33.46 -41.27
C ALA A 1005 28.94 34.37 -41.30
N ALA A 1006 29.55 34.58 -40.14
CA ALA A 1006 30.96 34.93 -39.95
C ALA A 1006 31.36 34.60 -38.51
N GLU A 1007 32.62 34.20 -38.29
CA GLU A 1007 33.29 34.15 -36.98
C GLU A 1007 32.53 33.50 -35.81
N ALA A 1008 32.33 32.17 -35.92
CA ALA A 1008 32.09 31.31 -34.76
C ALA A 1008 32.97 30.05 -34.87
N GLU A 1009 33.55 29.60 -33.76
CA GLU A 1009 34.31 28.34 -33.72
C GLU A 1009 33.46 27.13 -34.13
N PRO A 1010 34.05 26.05 -34.67
CA PRO A 1010 33.33 24.84 -35.05
C PRO A 1010 32.69 24.17 -33.83
N VAL A 1011 31.41 24.47 -33.58
CA VAL A 1011 30.65 23.97 -32.44
C VAL A 1011 30.64 22.43 -32.45
N PRO A 1012 31.15 21.75 -31.40
CA PRO A 1012 31.25 20.30 -31.39
C PRO A 1012 29.86 19.66 -31.42
N ALA A 1013 29.73 18.56 -32.19
CA ALA A 1013 28.47 17.89 -32.55
C ALA A 1013 27.77 17.12 -31.39
N ARG A 1014 27.75 17.70 -30.19
CA ARG A 1014 27.23 17.13 -28.93
C ARG A 1014 26.26 18.05 -28.17
N ARG A 1015 25.78 19.14 -28.79
CA ARG A 1015 24.87 20.11 -28.16
C ARG A 1015 23.43 19.92 -28.65
N ASP A 1016 22.48 19.98 -27.71
CA ASP A 1016 21.05 19.73 -27.96
C ASP A 1016 20.33 21.06 -28.24
N HIS A 1017 19.77 21.24 -29.45
CA HIS A 1017 19.22 22.53 -29.96
C HIS A 1017 17.94 23.03 -29.25
N LEU A 1018 17.69 22.64 -28.00
CA LEU A 1018 16.55 23.05 -27.17
C LEU A 1018 16.97 23.67 -25.84
N MET A 1019 18.22 23.45 -25.41
CA MET A 1019 18.79 23.99 -24.17
C MET A 1019 20.31 23.97 -24.26
N GLU A 1020 20.94 25.12 -24.45
CA GLU A 1020 22.38 25.23 -24.20
C GLU A 1020 22.61 25.36 -22.70
N ILE A 1021 23.59 24.59 -22.21
CA ILE A 1021 24.13 24.68 -20.85
C ILE A 1021 25.59 25.08 -20.99
N ASP A 1022 25.93 26.22 -20.38
CA ASP A 1022 27.30 26.64 -20.06
C ASP A 1022 27.42 26.67 -18.53
#